data_AF-A0A397SSC7-F1
#
_entry.id   AF-A0A397SSC7-F1
#
_cell.length_a   1.000
_cell.length_b   1.000
_cell.length_c   1.000
_cell.angle_alpha   90.00
_cell.angle_beta   90.00
_cell.angle_gamma   90.00
#
_symmetry.space_group_name_H-M   'P 1'
#
loop_
_entity.id
_entity.type
_entity.pdbx_description
1 polymer ?
#
loop_
_entity_poly.entity_id
_entity_poly.type
_entity_poly.pdbx_seq_one_letter_code
_entity_poly.pdbx_strand_id
1 'polypeptide(L)'
;MWTKENITAIKKLLLDDNLNWRQEEVIRSLELISESNTLKLLDILPELLDNWFHSDFTDTKEKKMPKIYMTWFKNLLSIIDTNTSTDNSSGENNFVFSAFIQLERIYPLLGNRKNIWQDLTVIAMERIRQRSDRIFSAVKFLIEIKEVVVRTLFLDMIKEILNNTIQQINDQLINKIYILCDCIQGRTLDVPNALSEDILCHIITRLQSQSTASNPSEFYLNILEAGKFWDIIFRATGEVKKLHSNSFVQRIKMSVNELSGLLREKSIDIQLLRQLLKYSDEQLFKHFDAANAALNDVIVSRDEIAKLRRLCDDYQLKLDMLFKFYTGFCPVSKITDVNDYIQDVKQHMQNSNKVKLREVLLSEYWTFHEKTLDSAKRCYKFIQSRSFRNIFEVCIHEDVAATKVEYIAQKLIPAVFEKYDTICKQFKEWEKLEFSDASLFWKNVTDVDAELDLMESYKDCKNHRFVQILDHLSKIPHWIERLEELENVVELFEVPHIEDDWLTKSIRILKDDSMKLNQLNNFFDCLEKILFNVNQDCWKLLKELSSADDFISFLKEIAEHDIKDLINGVDDHSDERSIQEDIVTSLIQVKQFLLPLMNKNSKMRDIASFLDALSNVIKKNSTLGEKIALCNSSNMTLRNMYKNISNRGEVTEKKIMSAVLDGTFYFTHDKKEVKCLVSLKYPSKTNMKYNLNEILDLRGRALLIAKLNRIKEIDIINDKDEEISKNMMYEFVVKVDITQEIIGVMSMLMQMGHFEYRKFEKELQGTDKMKD
;
A
#
# COMPACT_ATOMS: atom_id res chain seq x y z
N MET A 1 -54.76 -35.89 -40.16
CA MET A 1 -55.01 -34.47 -39.83
C MET A 1 -56.41 -34.35 -39.26
N TRP A 2 -56.58 -33.88 -38.01
CA TRP A 2 -57.91 -33.71 -37.40
C TRP A 2 -58.60 -32.47 -37.97
N THR A 3 -59.71 -32.64 -38.70
CA THR A 3 -60.53 -31.51 -39.19
C THR A 3 -61.51 -31.06 -38.11
N LYS A 4 -62.00 -29.81 -38.21
CA LYS A 4 -63.01 -29.27 -37.29
C LYS A 4 -64.29 -30.11 -37.31
N GLU A 5 -64.65 -30.62 -38.49
CA GLU A 5 -65.80 -31.51 -38.71
C GLU A 5 -65.62 -32.85 -37.96
N ASN A 6 -64.45 -33.49 -38.07
CA ASN A 6 -64.16 -34.75 -37.38
C ASN A 6 -64.18 -34.59 -35.86
N ILE A 7 -63.62 -33.50 -35.33
CA ILE A 7 -63.63 -33.21 -33.88
C ILE A 7 -65.04 -32.95 -33.39
N THR A 8 -65.85 -32.22 -34.16
CA THR A 8 -67.26 -31.96 -33.82
C THR A 8 -68.07 -33.26 -33.83
N ALA A 9 -67.82 -34.15 -34.80
CA ALA A 9 -68.45 -35.46 -34.87
C ALA A 9 -68.08 -36.34 -33.66
N ILE A 10 -66.80 -36.37 -33.27
CA ILE A 10 -66.34 -37.09 -32.07
C ILE A 10 -66.97 -36.53 -30.80
N LYS A 11 -67.01 -35.21 -30.64
CA LYS A 11 -67.64 -34.57 -29.49
C LYS A 11 -69.12 -34.94 -29.39
N LYS A 12 -69.85 -34.92 -30.51
CA LYS A 12 -71.26 -35.34 -30.56
C LYS A 12 -71.43 -36.81 -30.22
N LEU A 13 -70.56 -37.68 -30.74
CA LEU A 13 -70.60 -39.12 -30.48
C LEU A 13 -70.37 -39.45 -28.99
N LEU A 14 -69.44 -38.75 -28.33
CA LEU A 14 -69.13 -38.95 -26.91
C LEU A 14 -70.17 -38.33 -25.96
N LEU A 15 -71.07 -37.49 -26.47
CA LEU A 15 -72.16 -36.86 -25.72
C LEU A 15 -73.54 -37.42 -26.10
N ASP A 16 -73.62 -38.43 -26.96
CA ASP A 16 -74.89 -39.04 -27.35
C ASP A 16 -75.33 -40.09 -26.33
N ASP A 17 -76.32 -39.73 -25.53
CA ASP A 17 -76.90 -40.58 -24.49
C ASP A 17 -77.52 -41.87 -25.06
N ASN A 18 -77.84 -41.92 -26.36
CA ASN A 18 -78.45 -43.10 -26.99
C ASN A 18 -77.44 -44.25 -27.23
N LEU A 19 -76.14 -43.96 -27.15
CA LEU A 19 -75.09 -44.95 -27.45
C LEU A 19 -74.74 -45.85 -26.25
N ASN A 20 -75.32 -45.61 -25.06
CA ASN A 20 -75.13 -46.42 -23.84
C ASN A 20 -73.66 -46.82 -23.59
N TRP A 21 -72.76 -45.85 -23.68
CA TRP A 21 -71.33 -46.07 -23.49
C TRP A 21 -71.01 -46.71 -22.13
N ARG A 22 -70.14 -47.73 -22.12
CA ARG A 22 -69.68 -48.33 -20.85
C ARG A 22 -68.70 -47.38 -20.16
N GLN A 23 -68.73 -47.31 -18.82
CA GLN A 23 -67.84 -46.45 -18.03
C GLN A 23 -66.35 -46.60 -18.38
N GLU A 24 -65.90 -47.82 -18.70
CA GLU A 24 -64.51 -48.10 -19.11
C GLU A 24 -64.15 -47.53 -20.49
N GLU A 25 -65.10 -47.56 -21.44
CA GLU A 25 -64.92 -47.03 -22.80
C GLU A 25 -64.88 -45.50 -22.81
N VAL A 26 -65.68 -44.91 -21.94
CA VAL A 26 -65.76 -43.48 -21.61
C VAL A 26 -64.42 -43.00 -21.02
N ILE A 27 -63.94 -43.65 -19.96
CA ILE A 27 -62.63 -43.35 -19.34
C ILE A 27 -61.50 -43.49 -20.37
N ARG A 28 -61.49 -44.58 -21.16
CA ARG A 28 -60.45 -44.82 -22.17
C ARG A 28 -60.46 -43.78 -23.29
N SER A 29 -61.63 -43.29 -23.67
CA SER A 29 -61.76 -42.23 -24.67
C SER A 29 -61.22 -40.89 -24.15
N LEU A 30 -61.49 -40.53 -22.88
CA LEU A 30 -60.88 -39.34 -22.28
C LEU A 30 -59.38 -39.48 -22.11
N GLU A 31 -58.89 -40.66 -21.74
CA GLU A 31 -57.45 -40.93 -21.62
C GLU A 31 -56.76 -40.69 -22.98
N LEU A 32 -57.31 -41.24 -24.06
CA LEU A 32 -56.80 -41.01 -25.43
C LEU A 32 -56.88 -39.54 -25.86
N ILE A 33 -57.95 -38.83 -25.51
CA ILE A 33 -58.06 -37.39 -25.80
C ILE A 33 -57.02 -36.62 -24.99
N SER A 34 -56.83 -36.96 -23.71
CA SER A 34 -55.87 -36.29 -22.80
C SER A 34 -54.41 -36.40 -23.26
N GLU A 35 -54.08 -37.47 -23.97
CA GLU A 35 -52.74 -37.72 -24.52
C GLU A 35 -52.52 -37.12 -25.92
N SER A 36 -53.54 -36.44 -26.48
CA SER A 36 -53.46 -35.89 -27.83
C SER A 36 -52.44 -34.76 -27.95
N ASN A 37 -51.74 -34.73 -29.08
CA ASN A 37 -50.90 -33.61 -29.49
C ASN A 37 -51.66 -32.51 -30.27
N THR A 38 -52.99 -32.63 -30.40
CA THR A 38 -53.81 -31.70 -31.18
C THR A 38 -54.61 -30.78 -30.26
N LEU A 39 -54.29 -29.48 -30.26
CA LEU A 39 -54.93 -28.46 -29.41
C LEU A 39 -56.47 -28.53 -29.47
N LYS A 40 -57.04 -28.57 -30.69
CA LYS A 40 -58.50 -28.61 -30.89
C LYS A 40 -59.17 -29.87 -30.31
N LEU A 41 -58.43 -30.97 -30.16
CA LEU A 41 -58.95 -32.19 -29.54
C LEU A 41 -58.83 -32.12 -28.01
N LEU A 42 -57.78 -31.50 -27.47
CA LEU A 42 -57.69 -31.20 -26.04
C LEU A 42 -58.76 -30.18 -25.61
N ASP A 43 -59.11 -29.23 -26.47
CA ASP A 43 -60.09 -28.16 -26.20
C ASP A 43 -61.50 -28.66 -25.87
N ILE A 44 -61.87 -29.87 -26.33
CA ILE A 44 -63.21 -30.44 -26.06
C ILE A 44 -63.27 -31.17 -24.72
N LEU A 45 -62.13 -31.53 -24.11
CA LEU A 45 -62.09 -32.35 -22.90
C LEU A 45 -62.77 -31.72 -21.68
N PRO A 46 -62.61 -30.41 -21.37
CA PRO A 46 -63.27 -29.79 -20.22
C PRO A 46 -64.79 -29.91 -20.25
N GLU A 47 -65.39 -29.72 -21.43
CA GLU A 47 -66.84 -29.81 -21.61
C GLU A 47 -67.34 -31.26 -21.53
N LEU A 48 -66.54 -32.22 -22.02
CA LEU A 48 -66.85 -33.65 -21.86
C LEU A 48 -66.80 -34.05 -20.38
N LEU A 49 -65.74 -33.64 -19.67
CA LEU A 49 -65.58 -33.88 -18.25
C LEU A 49 -66.73 -33.26 -17.45
N ASP A 50 -67.08 -32.00 -17.70
CA ASP A 50 -68.14 -31.31 -16.99
C ASP A 50 -69.51 -31.99 -17.17
N ASN A 51 -69.90 -32.30 -18.41
CA ASN A 51 -71.16 -33.01 -18.68
C ASN A 51 -71.22 -34.37 -17.98
N TRP A 52 -70.13 -35.13 -18.02
CA TRP A 52 -70.10 -36.45 -17.38
C TRP A 52 -70.06 -36.38 -15.85
N PHE A 53 -69.51 -35.31 -15.32
CA PHE A 53 -69.52 -35.02 -13.91
C PHE A 53 -70.90 -34.58 -13.39
N HIS A 54 -71.80 -34.14 -14.28
CA HIS A 54 -73.21 -33.87 -13.99
C HIS A 54 -74.12 -35.12 -14.09
N SER A 55 -73.66 -36.22 -14.70
CA SER A 55 -74.44 -37.45 -14.91
C SER A 55 -74.26 -38.52 -13.82
N ASP A 56 -74.02 -38.12 -12.56
CA ASP A 56 -73.81 -38.99 -11.39
C ASP A 56 -72.68 -40.04 -11.52
N PHE A 57 -71.72 -39.79 -12.42
CA PHE A 57 -70.59 -40.67 -12.65
C PHE A 57 -69.65 -40.76 -11.43
N THR A 58 -69.32 -41.98 -11.00
CA THR A 58 -68.36 -42.25 -9.91
C THR A 58 -67.23 -43.17 -10.36
N ASP A 59 -65.98 -42.69 -10.25
CA ASP A 59 -64.76 -43.46 -10.53
C ASP A 59 -64.52 -44.47 -9.39
N THR A 60 -65.15 -45.64 -9.48
CA THR A 60 -65.30 -46.58 -8.36
C THR A 60 -64.23 -47.66 -8.26
N LYS A 61 -63.28 -47.77 -9.21
CA LYS A 61 -62.29 -48.87 -9.20
C LYS A 61 -60.81 -48.46 -9.22
N GLU A 62 -60.39 -47.41 -9.93
CA GLU A 62 -58.95 -47.14 -10.13
C GLU A 62 -58.52 -45.68 -9.95
N LYS A 63 -59.44 -44.74 -9.67
CA LYS A 63 -59.11 -43.30 -9.56
C LYS A 63 -58.31 -42.80 -10.76
N LYS A 64 -58.67 -43.22 -11.97
CA LYS A 64 -58.00 -42.84 -13.22
C LYS A 64 -58.30 -41.40 -13.63
N MET A 65 -59.44 -40.86 -13.22
CA MET A 65 -59.85 -39.49 -13.58
C MET A 65 -58.81 -38.42 -13.20
N PRO A 66 -58.25 -38.42 -11.97
CA PRO A 66 -57.08 -37.61 -11.62
C PRO A 66 -55.95 -37.61 -12.65
N LYS A 67 -55.50 -38.79 -13.05
CA LYS A 67 -54.41 -38.93 -14.02
C LYS A 67 -54.80 -38.35 -15.39
N ILE A 68 -56.04 -38.53 -15.82
CA ILE A 68 -56.53 -38.07 -17.13
C ILE A 68 -56.55 -36.55 -17.21
N TYR A 69 -57.21 -35.84 -16.27
CA TYR A 69 -57.26 -34.38 -16.35
C TYR A 69 -55.89 -33.73 -16.08
N MET A 70 -55.04 -34.33 -15.22
CA MET A 70 -53.68 -33.83 -15.02
C MET A 70 -52.81 -34.00 -16.27
N THR A 71 -52.90 -35.14 -16.96
CA THR A 71 -52.16 -35.43 -18.20
C THR A 71 -52.61 -34.52 -19.32
N TRP A 72 -53.93 -34.36 -19.48
CA TRP A 72 -54.51 -33.42 -20.41
C TRP A 72 -53.98 -32.00 -20.21
N PHE A 73 -54.04 -31.49 -18.98
CA PHE A 73 -53.66 -30.10 -18.73
C PHE A 73 -52.16 -29.87 -18.94
N LYS A 74 -51.32 -30.85 -18.58
CA LYS A 74 -49.87 -30.83 -18.89
C LYS A 74 -49.63 -30.78 -20.40
N ASN A 75 -50.34 -31.57 -21.19
CA ASN A 75 -50.20 -31.60 -22.65
C ASN A 75 -50.75 -30.32 -23.29
N LEU A 76 -51.90 -29.82 -22.82
CA LEU A 76 -52.50 -28.57 -23.25
C LEU A 76 -51.53 -27.41 -23.08
N LEU A 77 -50.98 -27.23 -21.87
CA LEU A 77 -49.99 -26.20 -21.61
C LEU A 77 -48.72 -26.40 -22.46
N SER A 78 -48.37 -27.63 -22.86
CA SER A 78 -47.17 -27.89 -23.67
C SER A 78 -47.32 -27.49 -25.12
N ILE A 79 -48.50 -27.68 -25.67
CA ILE A 79 -48.80 -27.24 -27.03
C ILE A 79 -48.91 -25.72 -27.07
N ILE A 80 -49.56 -25.11 -26.07
CA ILE A 80 -49.65 -23.64 -25.95
C ILE A 80 -48.25 -23.04 -25.89
N ASP A 81 -47.39 -23.60 -25.07
CA ASP A 81 -45.99 -23.17 -24.92
C ASP A 81 -45.22 -23.22 -26.25
N THR A 82 -45.34 -24.33 -26.98
CA THR A 82 -44.68 -24.53 -28.26
C THR A 82 -45.20 -23.55 -29.33
N ASN A 83 -46.51 -23.36 -29.42
CA ASN A 83 -47.14 -22.45 -30.38
C ASN A 83 -46.76 -20.98 -30.12
N THR A 84 -46.55 -20.59 -28.86
CA THR A 84 -46.10 -19.23 -28.51
C THR A 84 -44.64 -18.95 -28.86
N SER A 85 -43.84 -19.97 -29.20
CA SER A 85 -42.41 -19.82 -29.53
C SER A 85 -42.12 -19.63 -31.03
N THR A 86 -43.12 -19.85 -31.90
CA THR A 86 -42.94 -19.90 -33.36
C THR A 86 -43.36 -18.64 -34.14
N ASP A 87 -44.09 -17.70 -33.52
CA ASP A 87 -44.56 -16.47 -34.18
C ASP A 87 -43.65 -15.27 -33.85
N ASN A 88 -42.77 -14.89 -34.79
CA ASN A 88 -41.78 -13.81 -34.67
C ASN A 88 -42.35 -12.37 -34.79
N SER A 89 -43.67 -12.16 -34.72
CA SER A 89 -44.27 -10.82 -34.74
C SER A 89 -44.86 -10.47 -33.38
N SER A 90 -44.12 -9.67 -32.59
CA SER A 90 -44.55 -8.96 -31.37
C SER A 90 -45.29 -9.74 -30.26
N GLY A 91 -45.42 -11.07 -30.38
CA GLY A 91 -46.20 -11.96 -29.52
C GLY A 91 -45.40 -12.82 -28.55
N GLU A 92 -44.11 -12.54 -28.35
CA GLU A 92 -43.21 -13.32 -27.45
C GLU A 92 -43.61 -13.27 -25.96
N ASN A 93 -44.70 -12.57 -25.61
CA ASN A 93 -45.10 -12.24 -24.25
C ASN A 93 -46.30 -13.02 -23.69
N ASN A 94 -46.66 -14.19 -24.23
CA ASN A 94 -48.01 -14.72 -23.96
C ASN A 94 -48.16 -16.13 -23.39
N PHE A 95 -47.11 -16.88 -23.02
CA PHE A 95 -47.35 -18.18 -22.37
C PHE A 95 -48.02 -18.04 -20.99
N VAL A 96 -47.49 -17.14 -20.15
CA VAL A 96 -48.00 -16.91 -18.79
C VAL A 96 -49.46 -16.48 -18.86
N PHE A 97 -49.77 -15.44 -19.63
CA PHE A 97 -51.14 -15.00 -19.81
C PHE A 97 -52.03 -16.08 -20.45
N SER A 98 -51.57 -16.77 -21.49
CA SER A 98 -52.35 -17.86 -22.11
C SER A 98 -52.68 -18.98 -21.14
N ALA A 99 -51.77 -19.34 -20.24
CA ALA A 99 -52.03 -20.35 -19.21
C ALA A 99 -53.15 -19.90 -18.25
N PHE A 100 -53.16 -18.63 -17.85
CA PHE A 100 -54.22 -18.06 -17.01
C PHE A 100 -55.55 -17.89 -17.76
N ILE A 101 -55.53 -17.56 -19.05
CA ILE A 101 -56.73 -17.56 -19.90
C ILE A 101 -57.32 -18.96 -20.04
N GLN A 102 -56.49 -20.01 -20.13
CA GLN A 102 -57.01 -21.38 -20.10
C GLN A 102 -57.65 -21.69 -18.75
N LEU A 103 -57.01 -21.32 -17.63
CA LEU A 103 -57.60 -21.50 -16.31
C LEU A 103 -58.94 -20.77 -16.18
N GLU A 104 -59.06 -19.54 -16.71
CA GLU A 104 -60.32 -18.80 -16.76
C GLU A 104 -61.38 -19.53 -17.59
N ARG A 105 -61.03 -20.01 -18.78
CA ARG A 105 -61.96 -20.76 -19.63
C ARG A 105 -62.46 -22.04 -18.97
N ILE A 106 -61.62 -22.70 -18.20
CA ILE A 106 -61.92 -23.97 -17.52
C ILE A 106 -62.70 -23.73 -16.21
N TYR A 107 -62.52 -22.58 -15.56
CA TYR A 107 -63.06 -22.31 -14.24
C TYR A 107 -64.59 -22.47 -14.14
N PRO A 108 -65.43 -21.98 -15.09
CA PRO A 108 -66.87 -22.21 -15.04
C PRO A 108 -67.29 -23.69 -15.08
N LEU A 109 -66.46 -24.55 -15.68
CA LEU A 109 -66.73 -25.97 -15.85
C LEU A 109 -66.23 -26.77 -14.64
N LEU A 110 -64.95 -26.62 -14.29
CA LEU A 110 -64.27 -27.49 -13.33
C LEU A 110 -63.85 -26.77 -12.03
N GLY A 111 -64.00 -25.45 -11.94
CA GLY A 111 -63.52 -24.62 -10.83
C GLY A 111 -64.25 -24.87 -9.50
N ASN A 112 -65.52 -25.27 -9.54
CA ASN A 112 -66.30 -25.62 -8.34
C ASN A 112 -65.82 -26.94 -7.68
N ARG A 113 -65.02 -27.74 -8.39
CA ARG A 113 -64.48 -29.02 -7.90
C ARG A 113 -63.11 -28.79 -7.29
N LYS A 114 -63.07 -28.53 -5.97
CA LYS A 114 -61.87 -28.13 -5.22
C LYS A 114 -60.61 -28.94 -5.53
N ASN A 115 -60.69 -30.28 -5.54
CA ASN A 115 -59.51 -31.14 -5.77
C ASN A 115 -58.96 -31.00 -7.20
N ILE A 116 -59.86 -30.98 -8.20
CA ILE A 116 -59.48 -30.84 -9.61
C ILE A 116 -58.88 -29.46 -9.84
N TRP A 117 -59.55 -28.41 -9.35
CA TRP A 117 -59.06 -27.04 -9.47
C TRP A 117 -57.69 -26.87 -8.81
N GLN A 118 -57.47 -27.44 -7.61
CA GLN A 118 -56.16 -27.42 -6.95
C GLN A 118 -55.08 -28.10 -7.80
N ASP A 119 -55.33 -29.29 -8.34
CA ASP A 119 -54.34 -29.99 -9.19
C ASP A 119 -54.01 -29.18 -10.46
N LEU A 120 -55.02 -28.62 -11.14
CA LEU A 120 -54.83 -27.82 -12.35
C LEU A 120 -54.03 -26.55 -12.05
N THR A 121 -54.36 -25.86 -10.95
CA THR A 121 -53.63 -24.65 -10.53
C THR A 121 -52.19 -24.97 -10.15
N VAL A 122 -51.91 -26.05 -9.41
CA VAL A 122 -50.53 -26.47 -9.11
C VAL A 122 -49.73 -26.72 -10.40
N ILE A 123 -50.31 -27.46 -11.37
CA ILE A 123 -49.64 -27.76 -12.65
C ILE A 123 -49.32 -26.47 -13.43
N ALA A 124 -50.27 -25.52 -13.50
CA ALA A 124 -50.02 -24.24 -14.15
C ALA A 124 -48.89 -23.47 -13.45
N MET A 125 -48.94 -23.41 -12.12
CA MET A 125 -48.01 -22.62 -11.30
C MET A 125 -46.59 -23.17 -11.36
N GLU A 126 -46.38 -24.48 -11.28
CA GLU A 126 -45.07 -25.11 -11.43
C GLU A 126 -44.44 -24.78 -12.79
N ARG A 127 -45.24 -24.82 -13.85
CA ARG A 127 -44.78 -24.54 -15.21
C ARG A 127 -44.47 -23.07 -15.45
N ILE A 128 -45.25 -22.17 -14.85
CA ILE A 128 -45.05 -20.73 -14.96
C ILE A 128 -43.85 -20.27 -14.12
N ARG A 129 -43.63 -20.83 -12.93
CA ARG A 129 -42.48 -20.49 -12.05
C ARG A 129 -41.12 -20.73 -12.69
N GLN A 130 -41.02 -21.69 -13.62
CA GLN A 130 -39.79 -21.93 -14.40
C GLN A 130 -39.39 -20.72 -15.27
N ARG A 131 -40.21 -19.65 -15.34
CA ARG A 131 -40.04 -18.47 -16.19
C ARG A 131 -40.08 -17.16 -15.40
N SER A 132 -39.31 -17.08 -14.30
CA SER A 132 -39.36 -16.02 -13.28
C SER A 132 -39.43 -14.58 -13.81
N ASP A 133 -38.71 -14.27 -14.89
CA ASP A 133 -38.53 -12.87 -15.32
C ASP A 133 -39.67 -12.36 -16.21
N ARG A 134 -40.45 -13.27 -16.82
CA ARG A 134 -41.52 -12.96 -17.77
C ARG A 134 -42.92 -12.88 -17.13
N ILE A 135 -43.01 -13.11 -15.82
CA ILE A 135 -44.27 -13.08 -15.08
C ILE A 135 -44.73 -11.64 -14.85
N PHE A 136 -43.80 -10.72 -14.61
CA PHE A 136 -44.11 -9.30 -14.36
C PHE A 136 -44.66 -8.60 -15.61
N SER A 137 -44.19 -8.96 -16.81
CA SER A 137 -44.70 -8.38 -18.07
C SER A 137 -46.13 -8.83 -18.39
N ALA A 138 -46.59 -9.94 -17.81
CA ALA A 138 -47.95 -10.45 -18.02
C ALA A 138 -49.01 -9.69 -17.20
N VAL A 139 -48.60 -8.86 -16.23
CA VAL A 139 -49.52 -8.09 -15.36
C VAL A 139 -50.45 -7.19 -16.17
N LYS A 140 -49.97 -6.61 -17.27
CA LYS A 140 -50.77 -5.73 -18.13
C LYS A 140 -51.97 -6.41 -18.80
N PHE A 141 -51.88 -7.72 -19.05
CA PHE A 141 -52.94 -8.48 -19.68
C PHE A 141 -54.00 -8.97 -18.67
N LEU A 142 -53.76 -8.83 -17.35
CA LEU A 142 -54.69 -9.30 -16.32
C LEU A 142 -56.04 -8.58 -16.29
N ILE A 143 -56.11 -7.36 -16.82
CA ILE A 143 -57.37 -6.62 -16.96
C ILE A 143 -58.37 -7.43 -17.81
N GLU A 144 -57.86 -8.26 -18.72
CA GLU A 144 -58.68 -9.07 -19.62
C GLU A 144 -59.31 -10.28 -18.93
N ILE A 145 -58.77 -10.73 -17.78
CA ILE A 145 -59.29 -11.85 -17.01
C ILE A 145 -60.49 -11.39 -16.17
N LYS A 146 -61.67 -11.97 -16.43
CA LYS A 146 -62.93 -11.65 -15.76
C LYS A 146 -63.12 -12.45 -14.48
N GLU A 147 -62.64 -13.68 -14.42
CA GLU A 147 -62.81 -14.53 -13.22
C GLU A 147 -61.96 -14.05 -12.04
N VAL A 148 -62.62 -13.70 -10.92
CA VAL A 148 -61.95 -13.13 -9.72
C VAL A 148 -61.00 -14.13 -9.07
N VAL A 149 -61.38 -15.41 -9.04
CA VAL A 149 -60.57 -16.48 -8.44
C VAL A 149 -59.27 -16.69 -9.22
N VAL A 150 -59.32 -16.61 -10.55
CA VAL A 150 -58.14 -16.73 -11.42
C VAL A 150 -57.22 -15.51 -11.29
N ARG A 151 -57.79 -14.29 -11.19
CA ARG A 151 -57.03 -13.07 -10.90
C ARG A 151 -56.34 -13.13 -9.54
N THR A 152 -57.01 -13.65 -8.51
CA THR A 152 -56.45 -13.79 -7.16
C THR A 152 -55.27 -14.77 -7.17
N LEU A 153 -55.41 -15.91 -7.85
CA LEU A 153 -54.33 -16.89 -8.02
C LEU A 153 -53.09 -16.27 -8.67
N PHE A 154 -53.28 -15.45 -9.69
CA PHE A 154 -52.17 -14.73 -10.34
C PHE A 154 -51.47 -13.76 -9.38
N LEU A 155 -52.24 -12.97 -8.64
CA LEU A 155 -51.71 -12.03 -7.65
C LEU A 155 -50.90 -12.73 -6.57
N ASP A 156 -51.43 -13.84 -6.04
CA ASP A 156 -50.75 -14.61 -4.99
C ASP A 156 -49.43 -15.19 -5.48
N MET A 157 -49.39 -15.66 -6.74
CA MET A 157 -48.14 -16.10 -7.39
C MET A 157 -47.09 -14.97 -7.42
N ILE A 158 -47.49 -13.78 -7.86
CA ILE A 158 -46.56 -12.65 -7.95
C ILE A 158 -46.08 -12.25 -6.55
N LYS A 159 -46.97 -12.18 -5.56
CA LYS A 159 -46.60 -11.87 -4.18
C LYS A 159 -45.62 -12.88 -3.61
N GLU A 160 -45.81 -14.18 -3.88
CA GLU A 160 -44.89 -15.24 -3.48
C GLU A 160 -43.49 -15.05 -4.11
N ILE A 161 -43.42 -14.77 -5.41
CA ILE A 161 -42.15 -14.52 -6.12
C ILE A 161 -41.47 -13.26 -5.59
N LEU A 162 -42.22 -12.19 -5.34
CA LEU A 162 -41.72 -10.95 -4.78
C LEU A 162 -41.16 -11.13 -3.36
N ASN A 163 -41.81 -11.94 -2.52
CA ASN A 163 -41.35 -12.23 -1.16
C ASN A 163 -39.94 -12.86 -1.13
N ASN A 164 -39.63 -13.68 -2.13
CA ASN A 164 -38.34 -14.36 -2.28
C ASN A 164 -37.28 -13.48 -2.98
N THR A 165 -37.70 -12.55 -3.85
CA THR A 165 -36.79 -11.77 -4.70
C THR A 165 -36.48 -10.37 -4.19
N ILE A 166 -37.33 -9.78 -3.34
CA ILE A 166 -37.12 -8.45 -2.77
C ILE A 166 -36.35 -8.57 -1.47
N GLN A 167 -35.07 -8.21 -1.51
CA GLN A 167 -34.20 -8.11 -0.33
C GLN A 167 -33.77 -6.68 0.00
N GLN A 168 -33.63 -5.82 -1.03
CA GLN A 168 -33.23 -4.42 -0.89
C GLN A 168 -33.68 -3.61 -2.10
N ILE A 169 -33.67 -2.27 -1.97
CA ILE A 169 -33.94 -1.35 -3.08
C ILE A 169 -32.71 -1.31 -3.99
N ASN A 170 -32.89 -1.67 -5.26
CA ASN A 170 -31.83 -1.63 -6.27
C ASN A 170 -32.41 -1.34 -7.66
N ASP A 171 -31.53 -1.12 -8.64
CA ASP A 171 -31.95 -0.82 -10.02
C ASP A 171 -32.74 -1.97 -10.66
N GLN A 172 -32.51 -3.22 -10.24
CA GLN A 172 -33.29 -4.37 -10.70
C GLN A 172 -34.75 -4.32 -10.22
N LEU A 173 -34.99 -3.92 -8.98
CA LEU A 173 -36.34 -3.72 -8.45
C LEU A 173 -37.04 -2.58 -9.18
N ILE A 174 -36.34 -1.47 -9.44
CA ILE A 174 -36.86 -0.36 -10.23
C ILE A 174 -37.27 -0.83 -11.62
N ASN A 175 -36.42 -1.60 -12.31
CA ASN A 175 -36.74 -2.15 -13.63
C ASN A 175 -37.98 -3.06 -13.59
N LYS A 176 -38.08 -3.94 -12.57
CA LYS A 176 -39.27 -4.79 -12.37
C LYS A 176 -40.55 -3.96 -12.17
N ILE A 177 -40.48 -2.84 -11.45
CA ILE A 177 -41.60 -1.91 -11.26
C ILE A 177 -42.03 -1.29 -12.60
N TYR A 178 -41.09 -0.84 -13.43
CA TYR A 178 -41.39 -0.32 -14.76
C TYR A 178 -42.05 -1.38 -15.67
N ILE A 179 -41.53 -2.61 -15.66
CA ILE A 179 -42.11 -3.73 -16.42
C ILE A 179 -43.53 -4.04 -15.95
N LEU A 180 -43.77 -4.04 -14.63
CA LEU A 180 -45.06 -4.32 -14.02
C LEU A 180 -46.13 -3.28 -14.40
N CYS A 181 -45.73 -2.02 -14.55
CA CYS A 181 -46.61 -0.93 -14.97
C CYS A 181 -46.63 -0.72 -16.50
N ASP A 182 -45.96 -1.57 -17.29
CA ASP A 182 -45.79 -1.43 -18.75
C ASP A 182 -45.27 -0.03 -19.16
N CYS A 183 -44.38 0.54 -18.34
CA CYS A 183 -43.86 1.89 -18.51
C CYS A 183 -42.43 1.88 -19.07
N ILE A 184 -42.09 2.90 -19.87
CA ILE A 184 -40.71 3.12 -20.33
C ILE A 184 -39.87 3.70 -19.19
N GLN A 185 -38.75 3.05 -18.88
CA GLN A 185 -37.82 3.49 -17.84
C GLN A 185 -37.38 4.95 -18.05
N GLY A 186 -37.38 5.74 -16.98
CA GLY A 186 -36.97 7.15 -17.01
C GLY A 186 -38.10 8.14 -17.31
N ARG A 187 -39.31 7.67 -17.61
CA ARG A 187 -40.53 8.49 -17.56
C ARG A 187 -41.22 8.37 -16.20
N THR A 188 -42.14 9.30 -15.93
CA THR A 188 -43.05 9.21 -14.77
C THR A 188 -43.76 7.85 -14.78
N LEU A 189 -43.79 7.19 -13.62
CA LEU A 189 -44.45 5.89 -13.48
C LEU A 189 -45.96 6.08 -13.55
N ASP A 190 -46.58 5.62 -14.63
CA ASP A 190 -48.03 5.63 -14.78
C ASP A 190 -48.58 4.26 -14.39
N VAL A 191 -49.27 4.18 -13.25
CA VAL A 191 -49.81 2.92 -12.72
C VAL A 191 -51.11 2.61 -13.47
N PRO A 192 -51.14 1.55 -14.29
CA PRO A 192 -52.20 1.39 -15.29
C PRO A 192 -53.53 0.90 -14.72
N ASN A 193 -53.52 0.22 -13.57
CA ASN A 193 -54.71 -0.37 -12.98
C ASN A 193 -54.52 -0.69 -11.48
N ALA A 194 -55.63 -1.00 -10.79
CA ALA A 194 -55.64 -1.33 -9.37
C ALA A 194 -54.85 -2.60 -8.99
N LEU A 195 -54.67 -3.56 -9.90
CA LEU A 195 -53.87 -4.77 -9.64
C LEU A 195 -52.38 -4.43 -9.59
N SER A 196 -51.90 -3.61 -10.54
CA SER A 196 -50.53 -3.08 -10.51
C SER A 196 -50.29 -2.30 -9.23
N GLU A 197 -51.25 -1.46 -8.82
CA GLU A 197 -51.19 -0.72 -7.56
C GLU A 197 -51.11 -1.64 -6.33
N ASP A 198 -51.92 -2.70 -6.27
CA ASP A 198 -51.92 -3.67 -5.16
C ASP A 198 -50.57 -4.41 -5.06
N ILE A 199 -49.94 -4.72 -6.20
CA ILE A 199 -48.60 -5.32 -6.20
C ILE A 199 -47.55 -4.31 -5.73
N LEU A 200 -47.60 -3.05 -6.17
CA LEU A 200 -46.71 -1.99 -5.66
C LEU A 200 -46.87 -1.80 -4.15
N CYS A 201 -48.10 -1.81 -3.63
CA CYS A 201 -48.35 -1.75 -2.19
C CYS A 201 -47.75 -2.95 -1.44
N HIS A 202 -47.78 -4.14 -2.04
CA HIS A 202 -47.12 -5.33 -1.49
C HIS A 202 -45.59 -5.17 -1.45
N ILE A 203 -44.98 -4.62 -2.51
CA ILE A 203 -43.54 -4.29 -2.56
C ILE A 203 -43.17 -3.34 -1.42
N ILE A 204 -43.93 -2.25 -1.26
CA ILE A 204 -43.72 -1.27 -0.18
C ILE A 204 -43.82 -1.92 1.20
N THR A 205 -44.83 -2.77 1.42
CA THR A 205 -45.02 -3.48 2.70
C THR A 205 -43.86 -4.43 2.99
N ARG A 206 -43.33 -5.10 1.96
CA ARG A 206 -42.16 -5.98 2.11
C ARG A 206 -40.91 -5.18 2.47
N LEU A 207 -40.66 -4.07 1.80
CA LEU A 207 -39.54 -3.18 2.11
C LEU A 207 -39.63 -2.60 3.52
N GLN A 208 -40.84 -2.24 3.97
CA GLN A 208 -41.07 -1.80 5.35
C GLN A 208 -40.66 -2.87 6.37
N SER A 209 -41.01 -4.14 6.14
CA SER A 209 -40.65 -5.25 7.04
C SER A 209 -39.15 -5.50 7.16
N GLN A 210 -38.35 -4.97 6.22
CA GLN A 210 -36.90 -5.11 6.15
C GLN A 210 -36.16 -3.87 6.67
N SER A 211 -36.88 -2.78 6.99
CA SER A 211 -36.26 -1.55 7.48
C SER A 211 -35.83 -1.71 8.94
N THR A 212 -34.52 -1.71 9.19
CA THR A 212 -33.91 -1.91 10.53
C THR A 212 -33.28 -0.64 11.12
N ALA A 213 -33.52 0.54 10.53
CA ALA A 213 -32.82 1.76 10.94
C ALA A 213 -33.02 2.06 12.43
N SER A 214 -31.89 2.19 13.13
CA SER A 214 -31.83 2.26 14.59
C SER A 214 -31.94 3.68 15.13
N ASN A 215 -31.54 4.68 14.33
CA ASN A 215 -31.56 6.09 14.68
C ASN A 215 -32.08 6.98 13.53
N PRO A 216 -32.54 8.21 13.81
CA PRO A 216 -33.14 9.10 12.80
C PRO A 216 -32.17 9.51 11.68
N SER A 217 -30.90 9.77 11.98
CA SER A 217 -29.90 10.19 10.99
C SER A 217 -29.61 9.09 9.95
N GLU A 218 -29.44 7.85 10.42
CA GLU A 218 -29.31 6.66 9.57
C GLU A 218 -30.57 6.46 8.71
N PHE A 219 -31.75 6.70 9.30
CA PHE A 219 -33.00 6.61 8.56
C PHE A 219 -33.08 7.64 7.41
N TYR A 220 -32.69 8.90 7.63
CA TYR A 220 -32.62 9.91 6.57
C TYR A 220 -31.66 9.53 5.44
N LEU A 221 -30.48 9.01 5.79
CA LEU A 221 -29.47 8.61 4.80
C LEU A 221 -29.93 7.41 3.98
N ASN A 222 -30.56 6.40 4.60
CA ASN A 222 -31.11 5.25 3.91
C ASN A 222 -32.22 5.64 2.93
N ILE A 223 -33.06 6.62 3.30
CA ILE A 223 -34.08 7.18 2.41
C ILE A 223 -33.43 7.87 1.21
N LEU A 224 -32.40 8.70 1.44
CA LEU A 224 -31.73 9.44 0.38
C LEU A 224 -30.93 8.51 -0.56
N GLU A 225 -30.31 7.46 -0.04
CA GLU A 225 -29.62 6.44 -0.82
C GLU A 225 -30.58 5.74 -1.80
N ALA A 226 -31.79 5.41 -1.32
CA ALA A 226 -32.89 4.93 -2.15
C ALA A 226 -33.65 6.06 -2.89
N GLY A 227 -33.07 7.26 -3.01
CA GLY A 227 -33.76 8.47 -3.46
C GLY A 227 -34.38 8.35 -4.85
N LYS A 228 -33.75 7.62 -5.78
CA LYS A 228 -34.31 7.36 -7.13
C LYS A 228 -35.61 6.55 -7.05
N PHE A 229 -35.65 5.53 -6.20
CA PHE A 229 -36.84 4.71 -6.01
C PHE A 229 -37.97 5.55 -5.42
N TRP A 230 -37.68 6.34 -4.38
CA TRP A 230 -38.69 7.17 -3.73
C TRP A 230 -39.20 8.29 -4.64
N ASP A 231 -38.34 8.90 -5.47
CA ASP A 231 -38.75 9.88 -6.49
C ASP A 231 -39.77 9.28 -7.47
N ILE A 232 -39.53 8.06 -7.95
CA ILE A 232 -40.45 7.32 -8.83
C ILE A 232 -41.80 7.08 -8.13
N ILE A 233 -41.79 6.61 -6.88
CA ILE A 233 -43.02 6.30 -6.13
C ILE A 233 -43.82 7.56 -5.80
N PHE A 234 -43.16 8.63 -5.38
CA PHE A 234 -43.83 9.89 -5.01
C PHE A 234 -44.45 10.59 -6.21
N ARG A 235 -43.83 10.51 -7.39
CA ARG A 235 -44.34 11.12 -8.63
C ARG A 235 -45.23 10.20 -9.46
N ALA A 236 -45.51 8.98 -8.99
CA ALA A 236 -46.34 8.04 -9.73
C ALA A 236 -47.75 8.62 -10.01
N THR A 237 -48.26 8.40 -11.22
CA THR A 237 -49.59 8.82 -11.70
C THR A 237 -50.48 7.62 -12.02
N GLY A 238 -51.74 7.84 -12.41
CA GLY A 238 -52.68 6.76 -12.71
C GLY A 238 -53.43 6.27 -11.47
N GLU A 239 -53.56 4.95 -11.31
CA GLU A 239 -54.19 4.33 -10.13
C GLU A 239 -53.20 4.26 -8.95
N VAL A 240 -53.13 5.33 -8.16
CA VAL A 240 -52.14 5.50 -7.06
C VAL A 240 -52.75 5.86 -5.71
N LYS A 241 -54.08 5.82 -5.57
CA LYS A 241 -54.79 6.20 -4.34
C LYS A 241 -54.36 5.39 -3.11
N LYS A 242 -54.28 4.06 -3.22
CA LYS A 242 -53.80 3.16 -2.17
C LYS A 242 -52.29 3.27 -1.97
N LEU A 243 -51.53 3.38 -3.05
CA LEU A 243 -50.07 3.49 -3.01
C LEU A 243 -49.63 4.74 -2.23
N HIS A 244 -50.21 5.89 -2.58
CA HIS A 244 -49.92 7.15 -1.90
C HIS A 244 -50.51 7.18 -0.49
N SER A 245 -51.65 6.52 -0.23
CA SER A 245 -52.22 6.41 1.11
C SER A 245 -51.51 5.39 2.02
N ASN A 246 -50.51 4.66 1.51
CA ASN A 246 -49.78 3.66 2.28
C ASN A 246 -49.01 4.32 3.45
N SER A 247 -49.16 3.77 4.65
CA SER A 247 -48.57 4.32 5.88
C SER A 247 -47.04 4.47 5.82
N PHE A 248 -46.34 3.55 5.15
CA PHE A 248 -44.88 3.62 5.02
C PHE A 248 -44.47 4.70 4.03
N VAL A 249 -45.15 4.80 2.88
CA VAL A 249 -44.92 5.88 1.90
C VAL A 249 -45.12 7.25 2.55
N GLN A 250 -46.20 7.41 3.33
CA GLN A 250 -46.45 8.65 4.08
C GLN A 250 -45.38 8.92 5.13
N ARG A 251 -44.92 7.91 5.87
CA ARG A 251 -43.82 8.05 6.84
C ARG A 251 -42.53 8.54 6.19
N ILE A 252 -42.13 7.92 5.07
CA ILE A 252 -40.91 8.32 4.34
C ILE A 252 -41.07 9.75 3.84
N LYS A 253 -42.22 10.09 3.26
CA LYS A 253 -42.53 11.45 2.80
C LYS A 253 -42.46 12.50 3.92
N MET A 254 -43.07 12.23 5.07
CA MET A 254 -42.98 13.09 6.26
C MET A 254 -41.52 13.27 6.71
N SER A 255 -40.72 12.21 6.66
CA SER A 255 -39.30 12.26 7.06
C SER A 255 -38.47 13.13 6.11
N VAL A 256 -38.72 13.04 4.80
CA VAL A 256 -38.07 13.93 3.81
C VAL A 256 -38.44 15.39 4.06
N ASN A 257 -39.71 15.67 4.40
CA ASN A 257 -40.17 17.02 4.73
C ASN A 257 -39.60 17.53 6.07
N GLU A 258 -39.52 16.67 7.09
CA GLU A 258 -38.86 16.99 8.35
C GLU A 258 -37.40 17.39 8.12
N LEU A 259 -36.67 16.60 7.33
CA LEU A 259 -35.29 16.92 6.96
C LEU A 259 -35.18 18.24 6.20
N SER A 260 -36.11 18.50 5.26
CA SER A 260 -36.22 19.79 4.55
C SER A 260 -36.40 20.96 5.54
N GLY A 261 -37.26 20.79 6.55
CA GLY A 261 -37.43 21.74 7.66
C GLY A 261 -36.13 21.97 8.44
N LEU A 262 -35.43 20.90 8.83
CA LEU A 262 -34.15 20.99 9.55
C LEU A 262 -33.07 21.75 8.78
N LEU A 263 -33.01 21.55 7.45
CA LEU A 263 -32.08 22.27 6.58
C LEU A 263 -32.41 23.76 6.51
N ARG A 264 -33.70 24.10 6.34
CA ARG A 264 -34.17 25.48 6.23
C ARG A 264 -33.97 26.26 7.54
N GLU A 265 -34.31 25.64 8.66
CA GLU A 265 -34.11 26.21 10.00
C GLU A 265 -32.64 26.19 10.44
N LYS A 266 -31.76 25.54 9.66
CA LYS A 266 -30.35 25.29 9.99
C LYS A 266 -30.20 24.59 11.35
N SER A 267 -31.22 23.83 11.76
CA SER A 267 -31.26 23.09 13.02
C SER A 267 -30.70 21.67 12.89
N ILE A 268 -30.34 21.26 11.67
CA ILE A 268 -29.60 20.04 11.37
C ILE A 268 -28.22 20.02 12.05
N ASP A 269 -27.78 18.85 12.52
CA ASP A 269 -26.43 18.66 13.02
C ASP A 269 -25.41 18.67 11.87
N ILE A 270 -24.18 19.11 12.17
CA ILE A 270 -23.14 19.29 11.15
C ILE A 270 -22.71 17.96 10.53
N GLN A 271 -22.69 16.88 11.32
CA GLN A 271 -22.30 15.56 10.82
C GLN A 271 -23.28 15.06 9.77
N LEU A 272 -24.58 15.09 10.05
CA LEU A 272 -25.62 14.70 9.10
C LEU A 272 -25.60 15.62 7.87
N LEU A 273 -25.50 16.94 8.06
CA LEU A 273 -25.38 17.89 6.95
C LEU A 273 -24.20 17.55 6.04
N ARG A 274 -23.03 17.24 6.61
CA ARG A 274 -21.84 16.82 5.85
C ARG A 274 -22.09 15.54 5.06
N GLN A 275 -22.80 14.56 5.64
CA GLN A 275 -23.13 13.32 4.96
C GLN A 275 -24.11 13.55 3.79
N LEU A 276 -25.08 14.43 3.95
CA LEU A 276 -26.03 14.81 2.89
C LEU A 276 -25.34 15.58 1.76
N LEU A 277 -24.43 16.51 2.08
CA LEU A 277 -23.76 17.34 1.07
C LEU A 277 -22.73 16.59 0.21
N LYS A 278 -22.50 15.29 0.46
CA LYS A 278 -21.79 14.40 -0.46
C LYS A 278 -22.53 14.24 -1.79
N TYR A 279 -23.86 14.33 -1.76
CA TYR A 279 -24.69 14.31 -2.96
C TYR A 279 -24.66 15.68 -3.65
N SER A 280 -24.91 15.71 -4.96
CA SER A 280 -24.95 16.98 -5.69
C SER A 280 -26.18 17.80 -5.30
N ASP A 281 -26.08 19.14 -5.43
CA ASP A 281 -27.21 20.03 -5.15
C ASP A 281 -28.45 19.65 -5.97
N GLU A 282 -28.24 19.15 -7.19
CA GLU A 282 -29.31 18.68 -8.07
C GLU A 282 -29.99 17.40 -7.58
N GLN A 283 -29.22 16.44 -7.06
CA GLN A 283 -29.76 15.20 -6.51
C GLN A 283 -30.61 15.47 -5.26
N LEU A 284 -30.09 16.31 -4.37
CA LEU A 284 -30.80 16.71 -3.15
C LEU A 284 -32.08 17.49 -3.49
N PHE A 285 -31.99 18.47 -4.39
CA PHE A 285 -33.15 19.24 -4.82
C PHE A 285 -34.25 18.36 -5.41
N LYS A 286 -33.91 17.44 -6.32
CA LYS A 286 -34.89 16.51 -6.91
C LYS A 286 -35.57 15.64 -5.85
N HIS A 287 -34.81 15.18 -4.86
CA HIS A 287 -35.32 14.35 -3.78
C HIS A 287 -36.34 15.10 -2.91
N PHE A 288 -36.03 16.34 -2.49
CA PHE A 288 -36.94 17.16 -1.70
C PHE A 288 -38.16 17.62 -2.52
N ASP A 289 -37.97 18.00 -3.79
CA ASP A 289 -39.06 18.41 -4.68
C ASP A 289 -40.06 17.27 -4.90
N ALA A 290 -39.58 16.03 -5.04
CA ALA A 290 -40.43 14.85 -5.24
C ALA A 290 -41.39 14.60 -4.08
N ALA A 291 -40.89 14.75 -2.85
CA ALA A 291 -41.72 14.60 -1.65
C ALA A 291 -42.75 15.73 -1.50
N ASN A 292 -42.49 16.92 -2.06
CA ASN A 292 -43.36 18.07 -1.86
C ASN A 292 -44.55 18.18 -2.81
N ALA A 293 -44.52 17.53 -3.98
CA ALA A 293 -45.48 17.69 -5.08
C ALA A 293 -46.98 17.46 -4.75
N ALA A 294 -47.34 17.09 -3.51
CA ALA A 294 -48.73 16.87 -3.09
C ALA A 294 -49.10 17.43 -1.70
N LEU A 295 -48.21 18.14 -0.99
CA LEU A 295 -48.48 18.70 0.35
C LEU A 295 -48.42 20.23 0.44
N ASN A 296 -48.06 20.95 -0.64
CA ASN A 296 -47.88 22.41 -0.65
C ASN A 296 -46.99 22.93 0.50
N ASP A 297 -46.02 22.11 0.95
CA ASP A 297 -45.07 22.51 1.98
C ASP A 297 -43.89 23.26 1.36
N VAL A 298 -43.06 23.93 2.16
CA VAL A 298 -41.97 24.76 1.64
C VAL A 298 -40.79 23.91 1.18
N ILE A 299 -40.42 23.99 -0.10
CA ILE A 299 -39.28 23.28 -0.72
C ILE A 299 -37.98 23.97 -0.36
N VAL A 300 -36.96 23.21 0.06
CA VAL A 300 -35.58 23.69 0.10
C VAL A 300 -35.07 23.87 -1.33
N SER A 301 -34.83 25.12 -1.71
CA SER A 301 -34.36 25.49 -3.05
C SER A 301 -32.91 25.06 -3.31
N ARG A 302 -32.54 24.95 -4.59
CA ARG A 302 -31.16 24.68 -5.01
C ARG A 302 -30.18 25.72 -4.43
N ASP A 303 -30.58 26.99 -4.40
CA ASP A 303 -29.78 28.08 -3.85
C ASP A 303 -29.59 27.98 -2.33
N GLU A 304 -30.60 27.50 -1.60
CA GLU A 304 -30.47 27.23 -0.16
C GLU A 304 -29.50 26.06 0.11
N ILE A 305 -29.55 24.99 -0.68
CA ILE A 305 -28.59 23.88 -0.56
C ILE A 305 -27.17 24.38 -0.81
N ALA A 306 -26.95 25.18 -1.87
CA ALA A 306 -25.65 25.75 -2.18
C ALA A 306 -25.14 26.67 -1.05
N LYS A 307 -26.03 27.46 -0.42
CA LYS A 307 -25.69 28.27 0.76
C LYS A 307 -25.32 27.40 1.96
N LEU A 308 -26.08 26.35 2.26
CA LEU A 308 -25.78 25.40 3.35
C LEU A 308 -24.43 24.71 3.14
N ARG A 309 -24.10 24.35 1.88
CA ARG A 309 -22.79 23.81 1.50
C ARG A 309 -21.66 24.76 1.88
N ARG A 310 -21.75 26.03 1.45
CA ARG A 310 -20.76 27.06 1.80
C ARG A 310 -20.61 27.27 3.31
N LEU A 311 -21.72 27.24 4.05
CA LEU A 311 -21.67 27.40 5.52
C LEU A 311 -21.00 26.20 6.21
N CYS A 312 -21.29 24.99 5.75
CA CYS A 312 -20.64 23.77 6.24
C CYS A 312 -19.15 23.76 5.92
N ASP A 313 -18.78 24.16 4.70
CA ASP A 313 -17.38 24.25 4.27
C ASP A 313 -16.63 25.35 5.05
N ASP A 314 -17.24 26.52 5.27
CA ASP A 314 -16.68 27.60 6.09
C ASP A 314 -16.44 27.16 7.55
N TYR A 315 -17.36 26.40 8.14
CA TYR A 315 -17.16 25.82 9.46
C TYR A 315 -15.94 24.91 9.52
N GLN A 316 -15.84 23.97 8.58
CA GLN A 316 -14.72 23.02 8.52
C GLN A 316 -13.40 23.73 8.28
N LEU A 317 -13.39 24.70 7.37
CA LEU A 317 -12.22 25.50 7.07
C LEU A 317 -11.76 26.30 8.29
N LYS A 318 -12.68 26.93 9.03
CA LYS A 318 -12.35 27.66 10.28
C LYS A 318 -11.70 26.75 11.32
N LEU A 319 -12.25 25.56 11.54
CA LEU A 319 -11.66 24.59 12.48
C LEU A 319 -10.27 24.14 12.03
N ASP A 320 -10.08 23.86 10.75
CA ASP A 320 -8.79 23.47 10.20
C ASP A 320 -7.75 24.61 10.29
N MET A 321 -8.17 25.85 10.01
CA MET A 321 -7.35 27.06 10.19
C MET A 321 -6.86 27.21 11.62
N LEU A 322 -7.78 27.11 12.61
CA LEU A 322 -7.45 27.20 14.03
C LEU A 322 -6.52 26.06 14.45
N PHE A 323 -6.84 24.82 14.07
CA PHE A 323 -6.03 23.66 14.41
C PHE A 323 -4.59 23.82 13.92
N LYS A 324 -4.41 24.10 12.63
CA LYS A 324 -3.08 24.27 12.05
C LYS A 324 -2.35 25.49 12.58
N PHE A 325 -3.08 26.57 12.94
CA PHE A 325 -2.48 27.71 13.60
C PHE A 325 -1.88 27.34 14.96
N TYR A 326 -2.61 26.63 15.81
CA TYR A 326 -2.11 26.22 17.12
C TYR A 326 -0.97 25.20 17.01
N THR A 327 -1.08 24.19 16.14
CA THR A 327 -0.01 23.19 16.00
C THR A 327 1.22 23.75 15.30
N GLY A 328 1.03 24.71 14.39
CA GLY A 328 2.10 25.33 13.62
C GLY A 328 2.78 26.43 14.41
N PHE A 329 2.04 27.48 14.76
CA PHE A 329 2.58 28.75 15.27
C PHE A 329 2.51 28.88 16.80
N CYS A 330 2.13 27.84 17.53
CA CYS A 330 2.15 27.84 18.99
C CYS A 330 2.98 26.66 19.56
N PRO A 331 4.31 26.79 19.74
CA PRO A 331 5.14 25.71 20.28
C PRO A 331 4.79 25.38 21.74
N VAL A 332 4.48 24.10 22.00
CA VAL A 332 4.10 23.57 23.32
C VAL A 332 5.22 23.72 24.36
N SER A 333 6.49 23.78 23.94
CA SER A 333 7.62 24.00 24.84
C SER A 333 7.65 25.38 25.49
N LYS A 334 6.98 26.38 24.88
CA LYS A 334 6.99 27.77 25.35
C LYS A 334 5.61 28.30 25.73
N ILE A 335 4.55 27.83 25.08
CA ILE A 335 3.20 28.36 25.29
C ILE A 335 2.42 27.45 26.23
N THR A 336 1.96 28.03 27.33
CA THR A 336 1.40 27.29 28.47
C THR A 336 -0.03 26.81 28.27
N ASP A 337 -0.85 27.55 27.52
CA ASP A 337 -2.29 27.34 27.34
C ASP A 337 -2.65 26.70 25.98
N VAL A 338 -1.67 26.40 25.11
CA VAL A 338 -1.94 25.89 23.75
C VAL A 338 -2.68 24.55 23.71
N ASN A 339 -2.44 23.69 24.71
CA ASN A 339 -3.11 22.39 24.77
C ASN A 339 -4.63 22.52 24.96
N ASP A 340 -5.07 23.52 25.72
CA ASP A 340 -6.50 23.81 25.93
C ASP A 340 -7.16 24.21 24.61
N TYR A 341 -6.50 25.07 23.83
CA TYR A 341 -6.94 25.47 22.48
C TYR A 341 -7.01 24.31 21.49
N ILE A 342 -5.97 23.45 21.46
CA ILE A 342 -5.95 22.28 20.58
C ILE A 342 -7.05 21.29 20.97
N GLN A 343 -7.25 21.08 22.28
CA GLN A 343 -8.26 20.17 22.79
C GLN A 343 -9.67 20.65 22.47
N ASP A 344 -9.96 21.96 22.61
CA ASP A 344 -11.25 22.54 22.28
C ASP A 344 -11.59 22.36 20.78
N VAL A 345 -10.67 22.72 19.89
CA VAL A 345 -10.86 22.51 18.43
C VAL A 345 -11.12 21.04 18.11
N LYS A 346 -10.37 20.10 18.73
CA LYS A 346 -10.62 18.66 18.57
C LYS A 346 -11.99 18.25 19.08
N GLN A 347 -12.44 18.81 20.20
CA GLN A 347 -13.75 18.56 20.78
C GLN A 347 -14.87 19.05 19.86
N HIS A 348 -14.73 20.23 19.24
CA HIS A 348 -15.65 20.74 18.22
C HIS A 348 -15.70 19.86 16.97
N MET A 349 -14.56 19.30 16.53
CA MET A 349 -14.50 18.35 15.43
C MET A 349 -15.23 17.02 15.77
N GLN A 350 -15.01 16.49 16.97
CA GLN A 350 -15.59 15.22 17.42
C GLN A 350 -17.09 15.30 17.73
N ASN A 351 -17.57 16.43 18.28
CA ASN A 351 -18.97 16.63 18.65
C ASN A 351 -19.86 17.14 17.50
N SER A 352 -19.43 16.98 16.24
CA SER A 352 -20.18 17.46 15.07
C SER A 352 -21.58 16.87 14.91
N ASN A 353 -21.89 15.73 15.54
CA ASN A 353 -23.25 15.16 15.63
C ASN A 353 -24.17 15.84 16.66
N LYS A 354 -23.62 16.62 17.59
CA LYS A 354 -24.39 17.30 18.66
C LYS A 354 -24.58 18.77 18.37
N VAL A 355 -23.69 19.37 17.57
CA VAL A 355 -23.71 20.79 17.24
C VAL A 355 -24.61 21.03 16.04
N LYS A 356 -25.56 21.95 16.18
CA LYS A 356 -26.45 22.36 15.09
C LYS A 356 -25.82 23.47 14.25
N LEU A 357 -26.11 23.50 12.95
CA LEU A 357 -25.55 24.53 12.06
C LEU A 357 -25.86 25.96 12.56
N ARG A 358 -27.07 26.22 13.04
CA ARG A 358 -27.47 27.54 13.55
C ARG A 358 -26.64 28.01 14.75
N GLU A 359 -26.13 27.10 15.58
CA GLU A 359 -25.33 27.43 16.77
C GLU A 359 -23.96 27.92 16.35
N VAL A 360 -23.35 27.29 15.34
CA VAL A 360 -22.06 27.70 14.76
C VAL A 360 -22.10 29.09 14.12
N LEU A 361 -23.27 29.54 13.67
CA LEU A 361 -23.44 30.87 13.09
C LEU A 361 -23.44 31.99 14.15
N LEU A 362 -23.63 31.65 15.43
CA LEU A 362 -23.57 32.61 16.52
C LEU A 362 -22.11 32.91 16.87
N SER A 363 -21.80 34.18 17.14
CA SER A 363 -20.46 34.60 17.58
C SER A 363 -20.07 33.94 18.91
N GLU A 364 -21.05 33.70 19.79
CA GLU A 364 -20.91 33.05 21.10
C GLU A 364 -20.27 31.66 21.01
N TYR A 365 -20.54 30.92 19.93
CA TYR A 365 -19.94 29.61 19.71
C TYR A 365 -18.41 29.69 19.56
N TRP A 366 -17.91 30.81 19.05
CA TRP A 366 -16.49 31.02 18.75
C TRP A 366 -15.76 31.86 19.79
N THR A 367 -16.42 32.28 20.88
CA THR A 367 -15.86 33.23 21.86
C THR A 367 -14.49 32.80 22.39
N PHE A 368 -14.26 31.51 22.60
CA PHE A 368 -12.96 31.00 23.05
C PHE A 368 -11.83 31.24 22.03
N HIS A 369 -12.15 31.17 20.74
CA HIS A 369 -11.20 31.31 19.63
C HIS A 369 -11.22 32.71 18.97
N GLU A 370 -12.14 33.60 19.36
CA GLU A 370 -12.43 34.88 18.71
C GLU A 370 -11.17 35.71 18.46
N LYS A 371 -10.34 35.89 19.50
CA LYS A 371 -9.09 36.66 19.44
C LYS A 371 -7.99 36.00 18.61
N THR A 372 -8.17 34.76 18.17
CA THR A 372 -7.14 34.02 17.39
C THR A 372 -7.55 33.83 15.94
N LEU A 373 -8.84 33.94 15.63
CA LEU A 373 -9.39 33.62 14.30
C LEU A 373 -8.76 34.43 13.17
N ASP A 374 -8.58 35.74 13.35
CA ASP A 374 -8.05 36.59 12.28
C ASP A 374 -6.59 36.26 11.96
N SER A 375 -5.78 36.05 12.99
CA SER A 375 -4.38 35.61 12.82
C SER A 375 -4.30 34.20 12.24
N ALA A 376 -5.17 33.27 12.68
CA ALA A 376 -5.23 31.92 12.11
C ALA A 376 -5.58 31.94 10.62
N LYS A 377 -6.59 32.74 10.21
CA LYS A 377 -6.94 32.94 8.79
C LYS A 377 -5.78 33.51 7.99
N ARG A 378 -5.09 34.52 8.52
CA ARG A 378 -3.98 35.20 7.84
C ARG A 378 -2.78 34.26 7.67
N CYS A 379 -2.44 33.50 8.72
CA CYS A 379 -1.36 32.52 8.71
C CYS A 379 -1.67 31.27 7.88
N TYR A 380 -2.93 30.97 7.56
CA TYR A 380 -3.30 29.73 6.90
C TYR A 380 -2.56 29.49 5.57
N LYS A 381 -2.35 30.56 4.78
CA LYS A 381 -1.58 30.48 3.53
C LYS A 381 -0.08 30.25 3.73
N PHE A 382 0.44 30.56 4.92
CA PHE A 382 1.86 30.52 5.27
C PHE A 382 2.24 29.28 6.09
N ILE A 383 1.31 28.34 6.32
CA ILE A 383 1.57 27.13 7.12
C ILE A 383 2.74 26.31 6.56
N GLN A 384 2.87 26.26 5.23
CA GLN A 384 3.94 25.53 4.56
C GLN A 384 5.14 26.42 4.21
N SER A 385 5.04 27.74 4.44
CA SER A 385 6.12 28.68 4.13
C SER A 385 7.26 28.55 5.12
N ARG A 386 8.43 28.15 4.60
CA ARG A 386 9.68 28.11 5.33
C ARG A 386 10.23 29.52 5.58
N SER A 387 10.10 30.42 4.61
CA SER A 387 10.60 31.80 4.77
C SER A 387 9.86 32.54 5.89
N PHE A 388 8.53 32.45 5.93
CA PHE A 388 7.73 32.99 7.02
C PHE A 388 8.05 32.30 8.35
N ARG A 389 8.28 30.98 8.33
CA ARG A 389 8.67 30.21 9.52
C ARG A 389 10.00 30.70 10.10
N ASN A 390 11.00 30.97 9.26
CA ASN A 390 12.30 31.46 9.69
C ASN A 390 12.17 32.78 10.46
N ILE A 391 11.37 33.73 9.97
CA ILE A 391 11.10 35.00 10.70
C ILE A 391 10.35 34.74 11.99
N PHE A 392 9.32 33.90 11.95
CA PHE A 392 8.53 33.57 13.14
C PHE A 392 9.42 32.98 14.25
N GLU A 393 10.32 32.06 13.92
CA GLU A 393 11.25 31.41 14.87
C GLU A 393 12.22 32.42 15.51
N VAL A 394 12.72 33.39 14.75
CA VAL A 394 13.53 34.49 15.31
C VAL A 394 12.70 35.33 16.27
N CYS A 395 11.52 35.77 15.85
CA CYS A 395 10.68 36.66 16.66
C CYS A 395 10.19 36.01 17.95
N ILE A 396 9.78 34.73 17.89
CA ILE A 396 9.34 34.01 19.08
C ILE A 396 10.50 33.74 20.03
N HIS A 397 11.74 33.54 19.54
CA HIS A 397 12.89 33.36 20.41
C HIS A 397 13.24 34.67 21.15
N GLU A 398 13.20 35.80 20.46
CA GLU A 398 13.46 37.13 21.02
C GLU A 398 12.38 37.61 22.00
N ASP A 399 11.11 37.31 21.74
CA ASP A 399 10.00 37.79 22.57
C ASP A 399 9.75 36.86 23.78
N VAL A 400 10.32 37.22 24.92
CA VAL A 400 10.16 36.48 26.19
C VAL A 400 8.71 36.51 26.71
N ALA A 401 7.92 37.53 26.35
CA ALA A 401 6.53 37.66 26.81
C ALA A 401 5.54 36.73 26.07
N ALA A 402 5.97 36.14 24.95
CA ALA A 402 5.20 35.23 24.10
C ALA A 402 4.94 33.84 24.74
N THR A 403 4.17 33.80 25.83
CA THR A 403 3.91 32.61 26.67
C THR A 403 2.46 32.10 26.62
N LYS A 404 1.57 32.86 25.98
CA LYS A 404 0.13 32.55 25.84
C LYS A 404 -0.34 32.64 24.39
N VAL A 405 -1.28 31.78 23.99
CA VAL A 405 -1.84 31.75 22.62
C VAL A 405 -2.44 33.11 22.21
N GLU A 406 -3.20 33.76 23.11
CA GLU A 406 -3.79 35.07 22.81
C GLU A 406 -2.71 36.11 22.46
N TYR A 407 -1.59 36.12 23.20
CA TYR A 407 -0.49 37.03 22.93
C TYR A 407 0.16 36.74 21.58
N ILE A 408 0.37 35.46 21.25
CA ILE A 408 0.91 35.06 19.95
C ILE A 408 0.02 35.60 18.83
N ALA A 409 -1.28 35.36 18.91
CA ALA A 409 -2.22 35.77 17.89
C ALA A 409 -2.33 37.30 17.77
N GLN A 410 -2.41 38.03 18.89
CA GLN A 410 -2.73 39.46 18.89
C GLN A 410 -1.52 40.40 18.81
N LYS A 411 -0.33 39.92 19.17
CA LYS A 411 0.89 40.76 19.24
C LYS A 411 2.02 40.20 18.38
N LEU A 412 2.41 38.95 18.59
CA LEU A 412 3.57 38.38 17.91
C LEU A 412 3.32 38.22 16.40
N ILE A 413 2.22 37.59 16.00
CA ILE A 413 1.91 37.33 14.59
C ILE A 413 1.79 38.62 13.77
N PRO A 414 1.08 39.67 14.22
CA PRO A 414 1.12 40.97 13.54
C PRO A 414 2.53 41.53 13.35
N ALA A 415 3.38 41.47 14.38
CA ALA A 415 4.77 41.92 14.29
C ALA A 415 5.62 41.07 13.33
N VAL A 416 5.38 39.75 13.28
CA VAL A 416 6.02 38.83 12.34
C VAL A 416 5.63 39.18 10.91
N PHE A 417 4.36 39.47 10.63
CA PHE A 417 3.92 39.92 9.31
C PHE A 417 4.55 41.27 8.92
N GLU A 418 4.64 42.23 9.83
CA GLU A 418 5.31 43.51 9.56
C GLU A 418 6.78 43.33 9.20
N LYS A 419 7.51 42.47 9.95
CA LYS A 419 8.90 42.11 9.63
C LYS A 419 9.01 41.37 8.29
N TYR A 420 8.14 40.40 8.04
CA TYR A 420 8.08 39.65 6.78
C TYR A 420 7.85 40.58 5.59
N ASP A 421 6.84 41.45 5.65
CA ASP A 421 6.52 42.40 4.58
C ASP A 421 7.65 43.42 4.36
N THR A 422 8.36 43.81 5.42
CA THR A 422 9.52 44.71 5.32
C THR A 422 10.67 44.05 4.56
N ILE A 423 11.00 42.81 4.90
CA ILE A 423 12.03 42.04 4.19
C ILE A 423 11.59 41.78 2.74
N CYS A 424 10.32 41.41 2.50
CA CYS A 424 9.78 41.22 1.15
C CYS A 424 9.89 42.49 0.28
N LYS A 425 9.76 43.68 0.88
CA LYS A 425 9.96 44.96 0.17
C LYS A 425 11.42 45.22 -0.16
N GLN A 426 12.37 44.83 0.71
CA GLN A 426 13.80 44.98 0.45
C GLN A 426 14.24 44.18 -0.79
N PHE A 427 13.64 43.01 -1.02
CA PHE A 427 13.90 42.20 -2.21
C PHE A 427 13.51 42.85 -3.54
N LYS A 428 12.78 43.99 -3.55
CA LYS A 428 12.60 44.78 -4.78
C LYS A 428 13.91 45.31 -5.35
N GLU A 429 14.87 45.65 -4.49
CA GLU A 429 16.22 46.07 -4.86
C GLU A 429 17.24 44.97 -4.56
N TRP A 430 16.88 43.71 -4.83
CA TRP A 430 17.67 42.54 -4.47
C TRP A 430 19.13 42.59 -4.92
N GLU A 431 19.45 43.29 -6.02
CA GLU A 431 20.81 43.41 -6.54
C GLU A 431 21.80 44.04 -5.54
N LYS A 432 21.29 44.85 -4.61
CA LYS A 432 22.09 45.55 -3.60
C LYS A 432 22.18 44.81 -2.27
N LEU A 433 21.34 43.79 -2.07
CA LEU A 433 21.28 43.06 -0.80
C LEU A 433 22.52 42.19 -0.63
N GLU A 434 22.99 42.14 0.61
CA GLU A 434 24.08 41.27 1.02
C GLU A 434 23.56 39.83 1.22
N PHE A 435 24.45 38.86 1.03
CA PHE A 435 24.14 37.44 1.18
C PHE A 435 23.65 37.12 2.60
N SER A 436 24.30 37.67 3.62
CA SER A 436 23.97 37.46 5.04
C SER A 436 22.53 37.84 5.36
N ASP A 437 22.06 38.99 4.88
CA ASP A 437 20.69 39.48 5.06
C ASP A 437 19.64 38.53 4.45
N ALA A 438 19.93 37.95 3.29
CA ALA A 438 19.02 37.04 2.59
C ALA A 438 19.10 35.59 3.11
N SER A 439 20.27 35.15 3.58
CA SER A 439 20.53 33.77 3.99
C SER A 439 19.61 33.27 5.11
N LEU A 440 19.32 34.11 6.11
CA LEU A 440 18.44 33.76 7.23
C LEU A 440 16.98 33.60 6.77
N PHE A 441 16.53 34.44 5.83
CA PHE A 441 15.17 34.39 5.31
C PHE A 441 14.94 33.12 4.46
N TRP A 442 15.92 32.75 3.62
CA TRP A 442 15.82 31.63 2.68
C TRP A 442 16.39 30.30 3.21
N LYS A 443 16.78 30.26 4.48
CA LYS A 443 17.33 29.06 5.13
C LYS A 443 16.38 27.88 4.99
N ASN A 444 16.90 26.74 4.51
CA ASN A 444 16.16 25.48 4.31
C ASN A 444 14.94 25.57 3.38
N VAL A 445 14.86 26.58 2.51
CA VAL A 445 13.80 26.67 1.49
C VAL A 445 14.09 25.68 0.36
N THR A 446 13.12 24.81 0.06
CA THR A 446 13.22 23.80 -1.00
C THR A 446 12.50 24.21 -2.28
N ASP A 447 11.44 25.03 -2.17
CA ASP A 447 10.62 25.48 -3.30
C ASP A 447 10.55 27.01 -3.29
N VAL A 448 11.45 27.63 -4.07
CA VAL A 448 11.57 29.08 -4.15
C VAL A 448 10.33 29.70 -4.82
N ASP A 449 9.76 29.05 -5.83
CA ASP A 449 8.62 29.57 -6.57
C ASP A 449 7.38 29.66 -5.67
N ALA A 450 7.09 28.63 -4.88
CA ALA A 450 5.98 28.64 -3.94
C ALA A 450 6.10 29.75 -2.87
N GLU A 451 7.31 30.02 -2.38
CA GLU A 451 7.56 31.11 -1.42
C GLU A 451 7.37 32.49 -2.07
N LEU A 452 7.85 32.67 -3.31
CA LEU A 452 7.69 33.92 -4.04
C LEU A 452 6.21 34.24 -4.34
N ASP A 453 5.38 33.22 -4.59
CA ASP A 453 3.94 33.41 -4.82
C ASP A 453 3.19 33.96 -3.59
N LEU A 454 3.74 33.74 -2.38
CA LEU A 454 3.24 34.30 -1.12
C LEU A 454 3.69 35.75 -0.89
N MET A 455 4.76 36.20 -1.54
CA MET A 455 5.28 37.56 -1.42
C MET A 455 4.47 38.54 -2.30
N GLU A 456 3.33 39.02 -1.78
CA GLU A 456 2.43 39.92 -2.51
C GLU A 456 3.13 41.16 -3.08
N SER A 457 4.15 41.69 -2.38
CA SER A 457 4.91 42.86 -2.83
C SER A 457 5.85 42.62 -4.01
N TYR A 458 6.09 41.36 -4.40
CA TYR A 458 7.07 40.97 -5.42
C TYR A 458 6.44 40.35 -6.69
N LYS A 459 5.11 40.13 -6.71
CA LYS A 459 4.41 39.51 -7.85
C LYS A 459 4.69 40.19 -9.20
N ASP A 460 4.86 41.51 -9.21
CA ASP A 460 5.09 42.30 -10.43
C ASP A 460 6.58 42.38 -10.84
N CYS A 461 7.50 41.81 -10.05
CA CYS A 461 8.95 41.92 -10.24
C CYS A 461 9.64 40.57 -10.46
N LYS A 462 8.89 39.48 -10.69
CA LYS A 462 9.42 38.13 -10.88
C LYS A 462 10.36 38.08 -12.09
N ASN A 463 11.66 38.02 -11.82
CA ASN A 463 12.71 37.90 -12.84
C ASN A 463 13.34 36.51 -12.74
N HIS A 464 13.47 35.80 -13.86
CA HIS A 464 14.15 34.51 -13.93
C HIS A 464 15.54 34.53 -13.28
N ARG A 465 16.28 35.63 -13.49
CA ARG A 465 17.61 35.81 -12.89
C ARG A 465 17.57 35.81 -11.36
N PHE A 466 16.54 36.41 -10.77
CA PHE A 466 16.38 36.46 -9.32
C PHE A 466 15.95 35.11 -8.74
N VAL A 467 15.04 34.39 -9.41
CA VAL A 467 14.64 33.02 -8.99
C VAL A 467 15.87 32.10 -8.95
N GLN A 468 16.74 32.17 -9.96
CA GLN A 468 18.00 31.42 -9.99
C GLN A 468 18.92 31.78 -8.81
N ILE A 469 19.08 33.08 -8.49
CA ILE A 469 19.89 33.53 -7.35
C ILE A 469 19.38 32.92 -6.05
N LEU A 470 18.06 32.92 -5.85
CA LEU A 470 17.47 32.38 -4.63
C LEU A 470 17.62 30.86 -4.53
N ASP A 471 17.51 30.14 -5.66
CA ASP A 471 17.79 28.70 -5.73
C ASP A 471 19.26 28.38 -5.45
N HIS A 472 20.18 29.18 -5.97
CA HIS A 472 21.59 29.08 -5.62
C HIS A 472 21.81 29.37 -4.13
N LEU A 473 21.18 30.40 -3.59
CA LEU A 473 21.32 30.85 -2.22
C LEU A 473 20.82 29.80 -1.21
N SER A 474 19.70 29.13 -1.49
CA SER A 474 19.20 28.04 -0.64
C SER A 474 20.14 26.82 -0.63
N LYS A 475 20.96 26.65 -1.67
CA LYS A 475 21.93 25.56 -1.83
C LYS A 475 23.35 25.89 -1.36
N ILE A 476 23.64 27.13 -0.94
CA ILE A 476 24.98 27.53 -0.50
C ILE A 476 25.55 26.62 0.60
N PRO A 477 24.82 26.28 1.68
CA PRO A 477 25.36 25.41 2.73
C PRO A 477 25.82 24.04 2.19
N HIS A 478 25.05 23.49 1.26
CA HIS A 478 25.36 22.22 0.59
C HIS A 478 26.59 22.33 -0.32
N TRP A 479 26.77 23.48 -0.99
CA TRP A 479 27.96 23.74 -1.80
C TRP A 479 29.22 23.94 -0.95
N ILE A 480 29.10 24.58 0.22
CA ILE A 480 30.22 24.71 1.17
C ILE A 480 30.69 23.33 1.62
N GLU A 481 29.78 22.47 2.08
CA GLU A 481 30.10 21.09 2.51
C GLU A 481 30.83 20.32 1.40
N ARG A 482 30.33 20.37 0.17
CA ARG A 482 30.96 19.71 -0.98
C ARG A 482 32.36 20.21 -1.30
N LEU A 483 32.56 21.52 -1.29
CA LEU A 483 33.86 22.09 -1.61
C LEU A 483 34.89 21.81 -0.50
N GLU A 484 34.46 21.78 0.76
CA GLU A 484 35.29 21.35 1.89
C GLU A 484 35.64 19.85 1.80
N GLU A 485 34.69 18.99 1.42
CA GLU A 485 34.97 17.57 1.12
C GLU A 485 36.03 17.43 0.02
N LEU A 486 35.94 18.24 -1.05
CA LEU A 486 36.94 18.24 -2.12
C LEU A 486 38.30 18.76 -1.64
N GLU A 487 38.34 19.81 -0.83
CA GLU A 487 39.56 20.38 -0.25
C GLU A 487 40.31 19.31 0.56
N ASN A 488 39.61 18.61 1.46
CA ASN A 488 40.17 17.50 2.23
C ASN A 488 40.75 16.39 1.33
N VAL A 489 40.05 16.02 0.24
CA VAL A 489 40.54 14.98 -0.68
C VAL A 489 41.77 15.46 -1.47
N VAL A 490 41.79 16.71 -1.90
CA VAL A 490 42.94 17.32 -2.61
C VAL A 490 44.18 17.28 -1.70
N GLU A 491 44.03 17.60 -0.42
CA GLU A 491 45.10 17.49 0.58
C GLU A 491 45.54 16.03 0.79
N LEU A 492 44.60 15.09 0.98
CA LEU A 492 44.89 13.67 1.20
C LEU A 492 45.70 13.04 0.05
N PHE A 493 45.42 13.45 -1.18
CA PHE A 493 46.09 12.96 -2.39
C PHE A 493 47.34 13.78 -2.76
N GLU A 494 47.71 14.79 -1.98
CA GLU A 494 48.88 15.66 -2.21
C GLU A 494 48.84 16.31 -3.62
N VAL A 495 47.65 16.64 -4.11
CA VAL A 495 47.49 17.27 -5.43
C VAL A 495 48.05 18.69 -5.37
N PRO A 496 48.82 19.16 -6.37
CA PRO A 496 49.35 20.52 -6.37
C PRO A 496 48.22 21.56 -6.25
N HIS A 497 48.21 22.28 -5.12
CA HIS A 497 47.23 23.31 -4.77
C HIS A 497 48.00 24.57 -4.32
N ILE A 498 47.54 25.76 -4.74
CA ILE A 498 48.12 27.06 -4.35
C ILE A 498 47.18 27.69 -3.34
N GLU A 499 47.68 28.32 -2.25
CA GLU A 499 46.84 28.98 -1.21
C GLU A 499 45.76 29.95 -1.74
N ASP A 500 45.85 30.37 -3.01
CA ASP A 500 44.93 31.30 -3.67
C ASP A 500 44.32 30.69 -4.97
N ASP A 501 44.11 29.38 -5.02
CA ASP A 501 43.47 28.74 -6.17
C ASP A 501 41.94 28.88 -6.17
N TRP A 502 41.29 28.34 -7.21
CA TRP A 502 39.85 28.51 -7.40
C TRP A 502 39.02 27.83 -6.31
N LEU A 503 39.50 26.75 -5.68
CA LEU A 503 38.76 25.99 -4.68
C LEU A 503 38.72 26.76 -3.36
N THR A 504 39.89 27.14 -2.85
CA THR A 504 39.99 27.95 -1.62
C THR A 504 39.27 29.29 -1.78
N LYS A 505 39.40 29.94 -2.96
CA LYS A 505 38.64 31.16 -3.29
C LYS A 505 37.13 30.92 -3.25
N SER A 506 36.64 29.81 -3.81
CA SER A 506 35.21 29.52 -3.86
C SER A 506 34.63 29.30 -2.47
N ILE A 507 35.32 28.56 -1.60
CA ILE A 507 34.92 28.36 -0.19
C ILE A 507 34.91 29.71 0.54
N ARG A 508 35.94 30.53 0.36
CA ARG A 508 36.03 31.86 0.98
C ARG A 508 34.91 32.78 0.52
N ILE A 509 34.60 32.80 -0.78
CA ILE A 509 33.51 33.60 -1.35
C ILE A 509 32.15 33.16 -0.79
N LEU A 510 31.88 31.86 -0.71
CA LEU A 510 30.62 31.33 -0.18
C LEU A 510 30.46 31.55 1.33
N LYS A 511 31.56 31.71 2.06
CA LYS A 511 31.58 32.07 3.49
C LYS A 511 31.66 33.59 3.74
N ASP A 512 31.77 34.42 2.69
CA ASP A 512 31.82 35.87 2.82
C ASP A 512 30.41 36.46 2.91
N ASP A 513 30.05 36.86 4.12
CA ASP A 513 28.76 37.44 4.46
C ASP A 513 28.47 38.79 3.77
N SER A 514 29.48 39.45 3.20
CA SER A 514 29.38 40.79 2.58
C SER A 514 29.13 40.78 1.07
N MET A 515 29.07 39.60 0.45
CA MET A 515 28.87 39.47 -1.00
C MET A 515 27.46 39.91 -1.42
N LYS A 516 27.35 40.62 -2.55
CA LYS A 516 26.05 41.06 -3.09
C LYS A 516 25.36 39.97 -3.90
N LEU A 517 24.03 39.87 -3.80
CA LEU A 517 23.24 38.84 -4.50
C LEU A 517 23.43 38.85 -6.02
N ASN A 518 23.61 40.01 -6.67
CA ASN A 518 23.82 40.07 -8.12
C ASN A 518 25.15 39.49 -8.62
N GLN A 519 26.13 39.33 -7.72
CA GLN A 519 27.40 38.68 -8.02
C GLN A 519 27.29 37.16 -7.96
N LEU A 520 26.24 36.62 -7.32
CA LEU A 520 26.10 35.19 -7.04
C LEU A 520 25.91 34.35 -8.31
N ASN A 521 25.06 34.79 -9.24
CA ASN A 521 24.89 34.07 -10.51
C ASN A 521 26.18 34.00 -11.31
N ASN A 522 26.92 35.10 -11.39
CA ASN A 522 28.20 35.11 -12.12
C ASN A 522 29.21 34.17 -11.47
N PHE A 523 29.19 34.06 -10.14
CA PHE A 523 30.01 33.10 -9.40
C PHE A 523 29.60 31.65 -9.72
N PHE A 524 28.31 31.31 -9.63
CA PHE A 524 27.84 29.94 -9.94
C PHE A 524 28.02 29.59 -11.41
N ASP A 525 27.81 30.51 -12.35
CA ASP A 525 28.11 30.30 -13.78
C ASP A 525 29.59 29.95 -14.01
N CYS A 526 30.50 30.53 -13.22
CA CYS A 526 31.92 30.19 -13.26
C CYS A 526 32.20 28.84 -12.59
N LEU A 527 31.59 28.59 -11.42
CA LEU A 527 31.75 27.36 -10.66
C LEU A 527 31.24 26.14 -11.44
N GLU A 528 30.08 26.25 -12.09
CA GLU A 528 29.50 25.20 -12.93
C GLU A 528 30.36 24.89 -14.17
N LYS A 529 31.01 25.91 -14.76
CA LYS A 529 31.96 25.69 -15.86
C LYS A 529 33.20 24.92 -15.40
N ILE A 530 33.72 25.22 -14.21
CA ILE A 530 34.86 24.51 -13.62
C ILE A 530 34.48 23.05 -13.30
N LEU A 531 33.28 22.84 -12.78
CA LEU A 531 32.79 21.53 -12.30
C LEU A 531 31.96 20.76 -13.35
N PHE A 532 31.99 21.17 -14.62
CA PHE A 532 31.12 20.60 -15.67
C PHE A 532 31.22 19.08 -15.82
N ASN A 533 32.41 18.50 -15.55
CA ASN A 533 32.66 17.05 -15.66
C ASN A 533 32.37 16.27 -14.35
N VAL A 534 31.94 16.94 -13.28
CA VAL A 534 31.73 16.37 -11.94
C VAL A 534 30.23 16.08 -11.74
N ASN A 535 29.85 14.82 -11.85
CA ASN A 535 28.48 14.37 -11.65
C ASN A 535 28.20 14.01 -10.16
N GLN A 536 26.95 13.64 -9.85
CA GLN A 536 26.55 13.27 -8.48
C GLN A 536 27.29 12.03 -7.94
N ASP A 537 27.65 11.08 -8.79
CA ASP A 537 28.41 9.90 -8.37
C ASP A 537 29.85 10.28 -7.98
N CYS A 538 30.41 11.31 -8.63
CA CYS A 538 31.69 11.91 -8.24
C CYS A 538 31.63 12.58 -6.88
N TRP A 539 30.58 13.34 -6.61
CA TRP A 539 30.36 13.92 -5.28
C TRP A 539 30.21 12.86 -4.18
N LYS A 540 29.50 11.76 -4.46
CA LYS A 540 29.42 10.63 -3.51
C LYS A 540 30.79 10.03 -3.23
N LEU A 541 31.62 9.84 -4.25
CA LEU A 541 32.98 9.32 -4.08
C LEU A 541 33.85 10.27 -3.25
N LEU A 542 33.80 11.58 -3.54
CA LEU A 542 34.54 12.60 -2.79
C LEU A 542 34.17 12.61 -1.31
N LYS A 543 32.88 12.48 -1.00
CA LYS A 543 32.39 12.35 0.38
C LYS A 543 32.95 11.13 1.11
N GLU A 544 32.97 9.96 0.47
CA GLU A 544 33.54 8.76 1.08
C GLU A 544 35.07 8.87 1.26
N LEU A 545 35.76 9.51 0.31
CA LEU A 545 37.21 9.73 0.38
C LEU A 545 37.60 10.75 1.46
N SER A 546 36.83 11.83 1.64
CA SER A 546 37.12 12.88 2.62
C SER A 546 37.09 12.37 4.06
N SER A 547 36.38 11.26 4.31
CA SER A 547 36.23 10.62 5.62
C SER A 547 37.10 9.37 5.79
N ALA A 548 38.03 9.11 4.86
CA ALA A 548 38.83 7.87 4.81
C ALA A 548 40.34 8.12 4.99
N ASP A 549 40.75 9.16 5.70
CA ASP A 549 42.15 9.56 5.94
C ASP A 549 43.04 8.41 6.46
N ASP A 550 42.59 7.70 7.49
CA ASP A 550 43.29 6.56 8.11
C ASP A 550 43.46 5.39 7.14
N PHE A 551 42.46 5.16 6.28
CA PHE A 551 42.45 4.10 5.29
C PHE A 551 43.30 4.47 4.06
N ILE A 552 43.25 5.72 3.62
CA ILE A 552 44.08 6.23 2.53
C ILE A 552 45.56 6.19 2.93
N SER A 553 45.88 6.51 4.18
CA SER A 553 47.23 6.36 4.74
C SER A 553 47.68 4.90 4.70
N PHE A 554 46.82 3.96 5.10
CA PHE A 554 47.10 2.52 4.96
C PHE A 554 47.35 2.12 3.51
N LEU A 555 46.52 2.61 2.57
CA LEU A 555 46.65 2.29 1.16
C LEU A 555 48.00 2.74 0.57
N LYS A 556 48.51 3.90 1.03
CA LYS A 556 49.86 4.39 0.71
C LYS A 556 50.95 3.46 1.29
N GLU A 557 50.82 2.99 2.53
CA GLU A 557 51.77 2.05 3.16
C GLU A 557 51.89 0.73 2.35
N ILE A 558 50.78 0.23 1.80
CA ILE A 558 50.75 -1.02 1.04
C ILE A 558 50.93 -0.85 -0.46
N ALA A 559 51.25 0.36 -0.95
CA ALA A 559 51.30 0.71 -2.36
C ALA A 559 52.13 -0.28 -3.21
N GLU A 560 53.35 -0.58 -2.77
CA GLU A 560 54.33 -1.40 -3.50
C GLU A 560 54.16 -2.91 -3.26
N HIS A 561 53.38 -3.31 -2.25
CA HIS A 561 53.21 -4.71 -1.86
C HIS A 561 52.17 -5.43 -2.70
N ASP A 562 52.43 -6.67 -3.15
CA ASP A 562 51.36 -7.50 -3.73
C ASP A 562 50.43 -7.96 -2.60
N ILE A 563 49.19 -7.50 -2.66
CA ILE A 563 48.16 -7.80 -1.65
C ILE A 563 47.24 -8.93 -2.08
N LYS A 564 47.46 -9.56 -3.25
CA LYS A 564 46.64 -10.69 -3.71
C LYS A 564 46.72 -11.89 -2.76
N ASP A 565 47.85 -12.06 -2.08
CA ASP A 565 48.06 -13.14 -1.12
C ASP A 565 47.22 -12.97 0.17
N LEU A 566 46.60 -11.80 0.40
CA LEU A 566 45.61 -11.62 1.48
C LEU A 566 44.38 -12.51 1.28
N ILE A 567 44.03 -12.85 0.04
CA ILE A 567 42.92 -13.78 -0.26
C ILE A 567 43.23 -15.17 0.33
N ASN A 568 44.51 -15.58 0.30
CA ASN A 568 44.94 -16.90 0.80
C ASN A 568 45.17 -16.94 2.32
N GLY A 569 45.14 -15.79 3.00
CA GLY A 569 45.29 -15.67 4.45
C GLY A 569 43.98 -15.58 5.21
N VAL A 570 42.83 -15.63 4.53
CA VAL A 570 41.50 -15.72 5.13
C VAL A 570 41.34 -17.11 5.77
N ASP A 571 40.94 -17.17 7.04
CA ASP A 571 40.95 -18.40 7.86
C ASP A 571 39.91 -19.43 7.37
N ASP A 572 40.34 -20.66 7.08
CA ASP A 572 39.54 -21.73 6.45
C ASP A 572 38.45 -22.34 7.37
N HIS A 573 38.28 -21.82 8.59
CA HIS A 573 37.45 -22.43 9.65
C HIS A 573 36.35 -21.52 10.23
N SER A 574 35.92 -20.44 9.55
CA SER A 574 34.85 -19.56 10.04
C SER A 574 33.71 -19.29 9.05
N ASP A 575 32.49 -19.11 9.57
CA ASP A 575 31.30 -18.64 8.83
C ASP A 575 31.45 -17.17 8.33
N GLU A 576 32.51 -16.46 8.74
CA GLU A 576 32.84 -15.08 8.36
C GLU A 576 33.69 -14.98 7.09
N ARG A 577 34.08 -16.12 6.49
CA ARG A 577 34.96 -16.18 5.31
C ARG A 577 34.45 -15.34 4.14
N SER A 578 33.17 -15.46 3.79
CA SER A 578 32.59 -14.75 2.64
C SER A 578 32.64 -13.23 2.80
N ILE A 579 32.47 -12.74 4.03
CA ILE A 579 32.54 -11.32 4.37
C ILE A 579 34.00 -10.84 4.30
N GLN A 580 34.94 -11.62 4.81
CA GLN A 580 36.36 -11.28 4.75
C GLN A 580 36.92 -11.32 3.31
N GLU A 581 36.50 -12.29 2.49
CA GLU A 581 36.85 -12.37 1.07
C GLU A 581 36.30 -11.18 0.27
N ASP A 582 35.07 -10.75 0.54
CA ASP A 582 34.48 -9.56 -0.10
C ASP A 582 35.21 -8.26 0.29
N ILE A 583 35.61 -8.13 1.56
CA ILE A 583 36.42 -6.99 2.04
C ILE A 583 37.79 -6.97 1.36
N VAL A 584 38.49 -8.10 1.26
CA VAL A 584 39.82 -8.18 0.61
C VAL A 584 39.70 -7.93 -0.90
N THR A 585 38.65 -8.45 -1.55
CA THR A 585 38.39 -8.20 -2.98
C THR A 585 38.10 -6.71 -3.24
N SER A 586 37.33 -6.08 -2.34
CA SER A 586 37.07 -4.65 -2.37
C SER A 586 38.36 -3.84 -2.20
N LEU A 587 39.25 -4.22 -1.27
CA LEU A 587 40.56 -3.58 -1.09
C LEU A 587 41.42 -3.65 -2.36
N ILE A 588 41.46 -4.81 -3.02
CA ILE A 588 42.23 -4.99 -4.27
C ILE A 588 41.72 -4.06 -5.35
N GLN A 589 40.40 -3.96 -5.52
CA GLN A 589 39.79 -3.06 -6.49
C GLN A 589 40.05 -1.59 -6.14
N VAL A 590 39.86 -1.21 -4.88
CA VAL A 590 40.13 0.16 -4.40
C VAL A 590 41.59 0.53 -4.66
N LYS A 591 42.54 -0.35 -4.32
CA LYS A 591 43.97 -0.16 -4.61
C LYS A 591 44.22 0.01 -6.11
N GLN A 592 43.62 -0.83 -6.95
CA GLN A 592 43.79 -0.77 -8.40
C GLN A 592 43.34 0.58 -9.00
N PHE A 593 42.24 1.16 -8.49
CA PHE A 593 41.67 2.39 -9.04
C PHE A 593 42.26 3.67 -8.42
N LEU A 594 42.58 3.68 -7.12
CA LEU A 594 43.07 4.88 -6.43
C LEU A 594 44.59 5.04 -6.50
N LEU A 595 45.38 3.96 -6.49
CA LEU A 595 46.83 4.04 -6.48
C LEU A 595 47.42 4.81 -7.68
N PRO A 596 46.89 4.69 -8.92
CA PRO A 596 47.34 5.52 -10.05
C PRO A 596 47.18 7.02 -9.83
N LEU A 597 46.25 7.44 -8.97
CA LEU A 597 45.99 8.85 -8.62
C LEU A 597 46.96 9.36 -7.53
N MET A 598 47.55 8.46 -6.75
CA MET A 598 48.47 8.79 -5.64
C MET A 598 49.95 8.81 -6.04
N ASN A 599 50.27 8.31 -7.24
CA ASN A 599 51.66 8.19 -7.68
C ASN A 599 52.25 9.58 -8.01
N LYS A 600 53.43 9.91 -7.46
CA LYS A 600 54.15 11.17 -7.72
C LYS A 600 54.53 11.39 -9.19
N ASN A 601 54.58 10.31 -9.99
CA ASN A 601 54.80 10.37 -11.44
C ASN A 601 53.50 10.54 -12.25
N SER A 602 52.34 10.58 -11.58
CA SER A 602 51.05 10.81 -12.23
C SER A 602 51.00 12.23 -12.77
N LYS A 603 50.43 12.39 -13.97
CA LYS A 603 50.45 13.64 -14.76
C LYS A 603 49.54 14.74 -14.18
N MET A 604 49.14 14.67 -12.92
CA MET A 604 48.18 15.60 -12.33
C MET A 604 48.87 16.92 -12.03
N ARG A 605 48.52 17.94 -12.80
CA ARG A 605 49.15 19.28 -12.73
C ARG A 605 48.33 20.26 -11.89
N ASP A 606 47.04 19.97 -11.72
CA ASP A 606 46.05 20.83 -11.07
C ASP A 606 44.81 20.01 -10.64
N ILE A 607 43.93 20.64 -9.86
CA ILE A 607 42.67 20.07 -9.35
C ILE A 607 41.75 19.61 -10.50
N ALA A 608 41.72 20.32 -11.62
CA ALA A 608 40.86 19.97 -12.74
C ALA A 608 41.26 18.61 -13.35
N SER A 609 42.56 18.40 -13.54
CA SER A 609 43.11 17.13 -14.02
C SER A 609 42.88 15.97 -13.03
N PHE A 610 42.83 16.27 -11.72
CA PHE A 610 42.47 15.30 -10.68
C PHE A 610 40.98 14.91 -10.76
N LEU A 611 40.08 15.88 -10.86
CA LEU A 611 38.64 15.65 -11.00
C LEU A 611 38.30 14.87 -12.27
N ASP A 612 38.95 15.16 -13.39
CA ASP A 612 38.80 14.39 -14.64
C ASP A 612 39.24 12.92 -14.47
N ALA A 613 40.32 12.69 -13.73
CA ALA A 613 40.78 11.33 -13.44
C ALA A 613 39.81 10.58 -12.51
N LEU A 614 39.30 11.22 -11.47
CA LEU A 614 38.26 10.66 -10.60
C LEU A 614 36.98 10.32 -11.37
N SER A 615 36.52 11.23 -12.24
CA SER A 615 35.37 11.00 -13.11
C SER A 615 35.58 9.79 -14.03
N ASN A 616 36.79 9.63 -14.58
CA ASN A 616 37.16 8.45 -15.38
C ASN A 616 37.21 7.15 -14.57
N VAL A 617 37.60 7.22 -13.29
CA VAL A 617 37.59 6.06 -12.39
C VAL A 617 36.15 5.61 -12.11
N ILE A 618 35.24 6.55 -11.84
CA ILE A 618 33.81 6.23 -11.60
C ILE A 618 33.15 5.64 -12.84
N LYS A 619 33.46 6.15 -14.03
CA LYS A 619 32.97 5.55 -15.29
C LYS A 619 33.39 4.09 -15.44
N LYS A 620 34.53 3.70 -14.88
CA LYS A 620 35.01 2.31 -14.88
C LYS A 620 34.42 1.47 -13.75
N ASN A 621 34.09 2.09 -12.61
CA ASN A 621 33.52 1.42 -11.46
C ASN A 621 32.63 2.36 -10.64
N SER A 622 31.33 2.32 -10.89
CA SER A 622 30.34 3.14 -10.19
C SER A 622 30.18 2.79 -8.70
N THR A 623 30.51 1.55 -8.32
CA THR A 623 30.43 1.04 -6.94
C THR A 623 31.66 1.34 -6.08
N LEU A 624 32.62 2.14 -6.59
CA LEU A 624 33.88 2.36 -5.90
C LEU A 624 33.71 3.05 -4.54
N GLY A 625 32.77 3.99 -4.41
CA GLY A 625 32.48 4.65 -3.13
C GLY A 625 32.05 3.67 -2.04
N GLU A 626 31.15 2.74 -2.36
CA GLU A 626 30.68 1.69 -1.44
C GLU A 626 31.84 0.78 -0.98
N LYS A 627 32.75 0.46 -1.90
CA LYS A 627 33.94 -0.36 -1.61
C LYS A 627 34.93 0.38 -0.70
N ILE A 628 35.08 1.69 -0.88
CA ILE A 628 35.91 2.53 0.01
C ILE A 628 35.28 2.56 1.41
N ALA A 629 33.98 2.79 1.53
CA ALA A 629 33.27 2.79 2.80
C ALA A 629 33.42 1.44 3.54
N LEU A 630 33.31 0.33 2.81
CA LEU A 630 33.52 -1.02 3.35
C LEU A 630 34.97 -1.22 3.84
N CYS A 631 35.96 -0.81 3.05
CA CYS A 631 37.37 -0.91 3.44
C CYS A 631 37.71 0.00 4.62
N ASN A 632 37.14 1.21 4.67
CA ASN A 632 37.36 2.18 5.73
C ASN A 632 36.79 1.69 7.06
N SER A 633 35.54 1.22 7.06
CA SER A 633 34.91 0.62 8.27
C SER A 633 35.63 -0.63 8.76
N SER A 634 36.30 -1.36 7.86
CA SER A 634 37.08 -2.58 8.17
C SER A 634 38.60 -2.37 8.20
N ASN A 635 39.08 -1.12 8.27
CA ASN A 635 40.50 -0.78 8.10
C ASN A 635 41.41 -1.49 9.12
N MET A 636 40.98 -1.57 10.39
CA MET A 636 41.73 -2.28 11.44
C MET A 636 41.87 -3.78 11.15
N THR A 637 40.80 -4.41 10.65
CA THR A 637 40.79 -5.82 10.26
C THR A 637 41.77 -6.05 9.11
N LEU A 638 41.72 -5.19 8.08
CA LEU A 638 42.64 -5.24 6.94
C LEU A 638 44.10 -5.06 7.35
N ARG A 639 44.40 -4.09 8.23
CA ARG A 639 45.75 -3.87 8.79
C ARG A 639 46.24 -5.10 9.57
N ASN A 640 45.37 -5.72 10.35
CA ASN A 640 45.72 -6.93 11.12
C ASN A 640 45.96 -8.14 10.21
N MET A 641 45.12 -8.35 9.19
CA MET A 641 45.32 -9.40 8.19
C MET A 641 46.65 -9.21 7.46
N TYR A 642 46.94 -7.98 7.03
CA TYR A 642 48.20 -7.64 6.37
C TYR A 642 49.40 -7.89 7.28
N LYS A 643 49.36 -7.44 8.55
CA LYS A 643 50.43 -7.69 9.53
C LYS A 643 50.61 -9.19 9.82
N ASN A 644 49.53 -9.96 9.94
CA ASN A 644 49.62 -11.40 10.24
C ASN A 644 50.27 -12.19 9.10
N ILE A 645 49.97 -11.83 7.85
CA ILE A 645 50.57 -12.47 6.67
C ILE A 645 52.02 -12.02 6.48
N SER A 646 52.28 -10.70 6.61
CA SER A 646 53.63 -10.14 6.51
C SER A 646 54.58 -10.69 7.60
N ASN A 647 54.09 -10.89 8.83
CA ASN A 647 54.88 -11.42 9.96
C ASN A 647 54.93 -12.96 10.05
N ARG A 648 54.34 -13.70 9.09
CA ARG A 648 54.22 -15.16 9.18
C ARG A 648 55.59 -15.87 9.16
N GLY A 649 56.57 -15.29 8.49
CA GLY A 649 57.97 -15.74 8.50
C GLY A 649 58.66 -15.51 9.85
N GLU A 650 58.58 -14.30 10.38
CA GLU A 650 59.31 -13.84 11.58
C GLU A 650 58.82 -14.51 12.88
N VAL A 651 57.52 -14.78 13.00
CA VAL A 651 56.94 -15.49 14.15
C VAL A 651 57.35 -16.96 14.17
N THR A 652 57.48 -17.58 12.99
CA THR A 652 57.96 -18.97 12.85
C THR A 652 59.43 -19.06 13.24
N GLU A 653 60.23 -18.09 12.82
CA GLU A 653 61.65 -17.95 13.16
C GLU A 653 61.87 -17.81 14.68
N LYS A 654 61.14 -16.90 15.35
CA LYS A 654 61.23 -16.71 16.81
C LYS A 654 60.80 -17.95 17.61
N LYS A 655 59.80 -18.69 17.12
CA LYS A 655 59.37 -19.97 17.74
C LYS A 655 60.48 -21.02 17.66
N ILE A 656 61.17 -21.12 16.52
CA ILE A 656 62.29 -22.05 16.33
C ILE A 656 63.48 -21.62 17.20
N MET A 657 63.82 -20.33 17.25
CA MET A 657 64.90 -19.84 18.13
C MET A 657 64.63 -20.13 19.61
N SER A 658 63.40 -19.91 20.09
CA SER A 658 63.00 -20.22 21.47
C SER A 658 63.07 -21.74 21.75
N ALA A 659 62.68 -22.56 20.77
CA ALA A 659 62.81 -24.00 20.84
C ALA A 659 64.27 -24.49 20.86
N VAL A 660 65.21 -23.76 20.26
CA VAL A 660 66.63 -24.10 20.31
C VAL A 660 67.25 -23.67 21.64
N LEU A 661 66.99 -22.46 22.11
CA LEU A 661 67.60 -21.90 23.32
C LEU A 661 67.05 -22.54 24.60
N ASP A 662 65.72 -22.59 24.73
CA ASP A 662 65.04 -22.93 25.98
C ASP A 662 64.21 -24.22 25.87
N GLY A 663 64.26 -24.89 24.71
CA GLY A 663 63.52 -26.12 24.44
C GLY A 663 64.09 -27.34 25.14
N THR A 664 63.22 -28.02 25.88
CA THR A 664 63.48 -29.32 26.49
C THR A 664 62.64 -30.39 25.81
N PHE A 665 63.29 -31.45 25.34
CA PHE A 665 62.64 -32.61 24.74
C PHE A 665 62.40 -33.68 25.82
N TYR A 666 61.17 -34.15 25.91
CA TYR A 666 60.70 -35.14 26.87
C TYR A 666 60.45 -36.44 26.12
N PHE A 667 61.24 -37.45 26.41
CA PHE A 667 61.13 -38.80 25.86
C PHE A 667 60.43 -39.70 26.88
N THR A 668 59.33 -40.32 26.48
CA THR A 668 58.50 -41.14 27.37
C THR A 668 58.07 -42.43 26.65
N HIS A 669 57.83 -43.49 27.41
CA HIS A 669 57.33 -44.74 26.85
C HIS A 669 55.82 -44.70 26.60
N ASP A 670 55.41 -44.93 25.35
CA ASP A 670 54.01 -45.22 25.04
C ASP A 670 53.67 -46.67 25.34
N LYS A 671 52.89 -46.88 26.41
CA LYS A 671 52.42 -48.19 26.82
C LYS A 671 51.50 -48.85 25.79
N LYS A 672 50.87 -48.09 24.88
CA LYS A 672 49.94 -48.62 23.87
C LYS A 672 50.67 -49.12 22.63
N GLU A 673 51.59 -48.32 22.09
CA GLU A 673 52.31 -48.66 20.85
C GLU A 673 53.68 -49.33 21.07
N VAL A 674 54.17 -49.43 22.31
CA VAL A 674 55.51 -49.95 22.66
C VAL A 674 56.59 -49.19 21.87
N LYS A 675 56.48 -47.86 21.87
CA LYS A 675 57.39 -46.94 21.18
C LYS A 675 57.73 -45.76 22.08
N CYS A 676 58.80 -45.06 21.73
CA CYS A 676 59.18 -43.81 22.38
C CYS A 676 58.34 -42.65 21.84
N LEU A 677 57.64 -41.94 22.72
CA LEU A 677 56.99 -40.65 22.44
C LEU A 677 57.95 -39.52 22.77
N VAL A 678 57.91 -38.47 21.95
CA VAL A 678 58.61 -37.22 22.23
C VAL A 678 57.63 -36.06 22.31
N SER A 679 57.90 -35.14 23.23
CA SER A 679 57.31 -33.80 23.19
C SER A 679 58.35 -32.74 23.49
N LEU A 680 58.29 -31.61 22.80
CA LEU A 680 59.16 -30.46 23.01
C LEU A 680 58.40 -29.40 23.79
N LYS A 681 58.99 -28.90 24.89
CA LYS A 681 58.42 -27.79 25.66
C LYS A 681 59.47 -26.72 25.89
N TYR A 682 59.06 -25.46 25.84
CA TYR A 682 59.86 -24.35 26.33
C TYR A 682 58.96 -23.38 27.10
N PRO A 683 59.49 -22.70 28.13
CA PRO A 683 58.75 -21.71 28.88
C PRO A 683 58.41 -20.52 27.97
N SER A 684 57.11 -20.24 27.85
CA SER A 684 56.58 -19.06 27.17
C SER A 684 55.35 -18.57 27.93
N LYS A 685 54.79 -17.41 27.56
CA LYS A 685 53.56 -16.88 28.20
C LYS A 685 52.39 -17.88 28.24
N THR A 686 52.38 -18.90 27.37
CA THR A 686 51.35 -19.95 27.30
C THR A 686 51.88 -21.36 27.59
N ASN A 687 53.15 -21.53 27.96
CA ASN A 687 53.84 -22.83 28.09
C ASN A 687 53.59 -23.74 26.85
N MET A 688 54.26 -23.41 25.75
CA MET A 688 54.10 -24.15 24.48
C MET A 688 54.58 -25.61 24.61
N LYS A 689 53.78 -26.55 24.11
CA LYS A 689 54.11 -27.98 24.02
C LYS A 689 53.85 -28.47 22.59
N TYR A 690 54.86 -29.08 21.98
CA TYR A 690 54.79 -29.64 20.62
C TYR A 690 54.92 -31.16 20.65
N ASN A 691 54.10 -31.84 19.86
CA ASN A 691 54.20 -33.28 19.61
C ASN A 691 55.14 -33.57 18.41
N LEU A 692 55.43 -34.85 18.16
CA LEU A 692 56.36 -35.26 17.08
C LEU A 692 55.99 -34.68 15.70
N ASN A 693 54.73 -34.70 15.31
CA ASN A 693 54.32 -34.20 13.99
C ASN A 693 54.52 -32.69 13.88
N GLU A 694 54.21 -31.96 14.94
CA GLU A 694 54.42 -30.51 15.01
C GLU A 694 55.91 -30.15 15.02
N ILE A 695 56.75 -30.96 15.69
CA ILE A 695 58.21 -30.81 15.66
C ILE A 695 58.76 -31.03 14.24
N LEU A 696 58.23 -32.02 13.50
CA LEU A 696 58.64 -32.29 12.12
C LEU A 696 58.19 -31.22 11.13
N ASP A 697 57.00 -30.64 11.33
CA ASP A 697 56.55 -29.47 10.56
C ASP A 697 57.47 -28.26 10.80
N LEU A 698 57.79 -27.96 12.07
CA LEU A 698 58.75 -26.91 12.41
C LEU A 698 60.14 -27.18 11.80
N ARG A 699 60.60 -28.43 11.78
CA ARG A 699 61.85 -28.83 11.11
C ARG A 699 61.79 -28.56 9.60
N GLY A 700 60.69 -28.90 8.94
CA GLY A 700 60.49 -28.63 7.51
C GLY A 700 60.54 -27.14 7.19
N ARG A 701 59.91 -26.31 8.03
CA ARG A 701 59.94 -24.84 7.91
C ARG A 701 61.32 -24.27 8.21
N ALA A 702 62.01 -24.75 9.25
CA ALA A 702 63.38 -24.34 9.58
C ALA A 702 64.33 -24.59 8.39
N LEU A 703 64.21 -25.74 7.73
CA LEU A 703 65.03 -26.09 6.56
C LEU A 703 64.74 -25.18 5.36
N LEU A 704 63.48 -24.81 5.13
CA LEU A 704 63.10 -23.88 4.06
C LEU A 704 63.62 -22.47 4.32
N ILE A 705 63.48 -21.97 5.55
CA ILE A 705 63.98 -20.65 5.98
C ILE A 705 65.52 -20.60 5.85
N ALA A 706 66.21 -21.62 6.34
CA ALA A 706 67.67 -21.75 6.23
C ALA A 706 68.18 -21.82 4.78
N LYS A 707 67.37 -22.36 3.86
CA LYS A 707 67.66 -22.39 2.41
C LYS A 707 67.34 -21.07 1.71
N LEU A 708 66.27 -20.36 2.10
CA LEU A 708 65.93 -19.05 1.52
C LEU A 708 67.02 -18.01 1.82
N ASN A 709 67.59 -18.06 3.02
CA ASN A 709 68.69 -17.17 3.42
C ASN A 709 70.00 -17.42 2.62
N ARG A 710 70.14 -18.54 1.90
CA ARG A 710 71.24 -18.72 0.90
C ARG A 710 71.02 -17.95 -0.40
N ILE A 711 69.77 -17.66 -0.77
CA ILE A 711 69.46 -16.97 -2.03
C ILE A 711 69.65 -15.46 -1.87
N LYS A 712 69.40 -14.92 -0.66
CA LYS A 712 69.61 -13.51 -0.30
C LYS A 712 71.08 -13.09 -0.19
N GLU A 713 72.02 -14.02 -0.02
CA GLU A 713 73.47 -13.75 0.08
C GLU A 713 74.09 -13.11 -1.18
N ILE A 714 73.36 -13.02 -2.29
CA ILE A 714 73.86 -12.43 -3.54
C ILE A 714 73.74 -10.90 -3.56
N ASP A 715 72.88 -10.29 -2.72
CA ASP A 715 72.70 -8.83 -2.66
C ASP A 715 72.80 -8.27 -1.21
N ILE A 716 74.02 -7.86 -0.85
CA ILE A 716 74.41 -6.76 0.07
C ILE A 716 74.03 -6.81 1.59
N ILE A 717 75.11 -6.67 2.39
CA ILE A 717 75.28 -6.39 3.84
C ILE A 717 75.05 -7.56 4.82
N ASN A 718 76.17 -8.10 5.33
CA ASN A 718 76.24 -8.98 6.51
C ASN A 718 75.66 -8.28 7.74
N ASP A 719 74.44 -8.64 8.13
CA ASP A 719 73.94 -8.38 9.47
C ASP A 719 74.28 -9.58 10.39
N LYS A 720 74.94 -9.30 11.52
CA LYS A 720 75.36 -10.36 12.46
C LYS A 720 74.16 -11.15 13.02
N ASP A 721 73.00 -10.51 13.09
CA ASP A 721 71.77 -11.12 13.60
C ASP A 721 71.17 -12.15 12.61
N GLU A 722 71.36 -11.95 11.29
CA GLU A 722 70.90 -12.89 10.26
C GLU A 722 71.73 -14.19 10.25
N GLU A 723 73.04 -14.08 10.51
CA GLU A 723 73.95 -15.23 10.62
C GLU A 723 73.69 -16.05 11.90
N ILE A 724 73.37 -15.38 13.01
CA ILE A 724 72.94 -16.02 14.27
C ILE A 724 71.62 -16.78 14.05
N SER A 725 70.62 -16.14 13.41
CA SER A 725 69.35 -16.80 13.14
C SER A 725 69.50 -18.03 12.24
N LYS A 726 70.30 -17.92 11.16
CA LYS A 726 70.61 -19.04 10.26
C LYS A 726 71.22 -20.23 11.00
N ASN A 727 72.21 -19.97 11.87
CA ASN A 727 72.84 -21.01 12.69
C ASN A 727 71.84 -21.70 13.63
N MET A 728 70.92 -20.92 14.23
CA MET A 728 69.85 -21.46 15.07
C MET A 728 68.87 -22.34 14.29
N MET A 729 68.51 -21.96 13.06
CA MET A 729 67.63 -22.80 12.21
C MET A 729 68.28 -24.15 11.90
N TYR A 730 69.57 -24.17 11.58
CA TYR A 730 70.31 -25.41 11.36
C TYR A 730 70.46 -26.23 12.64
N GLU A 731 70.74 -25.58 13.77
CA GLU A 731 70.84 -26.25 15.06
C GLU A 731 69.51 -26.93 15.45
N PHE A 732 68.37 -26.28 15.18
CA PHE A 732 67.07 -26.92 15.40
C PHE A 732 66.89 -28.17 14.54
N VAL A 733 67.25 -28.12 13.26
CA VAL A 733 67.18 -29.29 12.36
C VAL A 733 68.04 -30.43 12.92
N VAL A 734 69.26 -30.13 13.38
CA VAL A 734 70.16 -31.12 14.00
C VAL A 734 69.58 -31.71 15.28
N LYS A 735 69.00 -30.89 16.18
CA LYS A 735 68.33 -31.38 17.41
C LYS A 735 67.18 -32.33 17.09
N VAL A 736 66.38 -32.01 16.08
CA VAL A 736 65.26 -32.87 15.66
C VAL A 736 65.77 -34.16 15.00
N ASP A 737 66.83 -34.11 14.20
CA ASP A 737 67.43 -35.31 13.59
C ASP A 737 67.94 -36.28 14.66
N ILE A 738 68.70 -35.80 15.65
CA ILE A 738 69.15 -36.61 16.80
C ILE A 738 67.96 -37.15 17.59
N THR A 739 66.92 -36.34 17.79
CA THR A 739 65.69 -36.76 18.45
C THR A 739 65.03 -37.93 17.72
N GLN A 740 65.01 -37.93 16.38
CA GLN A 740 64.49 -39.04 15.60
C GLN A 740 65.34 -40.31 15.74
N GLU A 741 66.66 -40.18 15.81
CA GLU A 741 67.57 -41.31 16.07
C GLU A 741 67.33 -41.90 17.46
N ILE A 742 67.24 -41.05 18.50
CA ILE A 742 66.91 -41.46 19.87
C ILE A 742 65.59 -42.23 19.91
N ILE A 743 64.54 -41.70 19.26
CA ILE A 743 63.24 -42.38 19.17
C ILE A 743 63.38 -43.74 18.50
N GLY A 744 64.16 -43.85 17.42
CA GLY A 744 64.41 -45.11 16.72
C GLY A 744 65.06 -46.16 17.60
N VAL A 745 66.18 -45.80 18.25
CA VAL A 745 66.93 -46.70 19.13
C VAL A 745 66.11 -47.07 20.38
N MET A 746 65.47 -46.10 21.03
CA MET A 746 64.66 -46.36 22.22
C MET A 746 63.44 -47.21 21.91
N SER A 747 62.76 -46.96 20.80
CA SER A 747 61.63 -47.79 20.37
C SER A 747 62.08 -49.23 20.11
N MET A 748 63.24 -49.43 19.50
CA MET A 748 63.82 -50.77 19.30
C MET A 748 64.13 -51.46 20.63
N LEU A 749 64.78 -50.79 21.58
CA LEU A 749 65.09 -51.34 22.91
C LEU A 749 63.82 -51.67 23.72
N MET A 750 62.79 -50.85 23.61
CA MET A 750 61.47 -51.07 24.23
C MET A 750 60.77 -52.28 23.62
N GLN A 751 60.78 -52.42 22.29
CA GLN A 751 60.22 -53.57 21.58
C GLN A 751 60.96 -54.87 21.90
N MET A 752 62.28 -54.82 22.10
CA MET A 752 63.09 -55.95 22.55
C MET A 752 62.88 -56.30 24.04
N GLY A 753 62.06 -55.54 24.76
CA GLY A 753 61.63 -55.85 26.13
C GLY A 753 62.65 -55.54 27.22
N HIS A 754 63.67 -54.72 26.91
CA HIS A 754 64.75 -54.36 27.83
C HIS A 754 64.19 -53.77 29.14
N PHE A 755 64.55 -54.35 30.28
CA PHE A 755 63.89 -54.07 31.56
C PHE A 755 64.01 -52.61 32.01
N GLU A 756 65.17 -51.99 31.80
CA GLU A 756 65.40 -50.59 32.19
C GLU A 756 64.58 -49.57 31.38
N TYR A 757 64.11 -49.94 30.19
CA TYR A 757 63.39 -49.01 29.30
C TYR A 757 61.85 -49.12 29.39
N ARG A 758 61.31 -50.01 30.24
CA ARG A 758 59.85 -50.19 30.41
C ARG A 758 59.15 -49.03 31.13
N LYS A 759 59.89 -48.26 31.94
CA LYS A 759 59.43 -47.05 32.64
C LYS A 759 60.29 -45.83 32.27
N PHE A 760 60.80 -45.81 31.04
CA PHE A 760 61.73 -44.78 30.60
C PHE A 760 61.04 -43.41 30.52
N GLU A 761 61.66 -42.44 31.18
CA GLU A 761 61.35 -41.01 31.08
C GLU A 761 62.68 -40.25 31.15
N LYS A 762 62.95 -39.43 30.14
CA LYS A 762 64.18 -38.63 30.08
C LYS A 762 63.91 -37.28 29.45
N GLU A 763 64.47 -36.25 30.07
CA GLU A 763 64.39 -34.87 29.62
C GLU A 763 65.77 -34.44 29.13
N LEU A 764 65.84 -33.97 27.89
CA LEU A 764 67.08 -33.54 27.25
C LEU A 764 66.95 -32.09 26.79
N GLN A 765 67.94 -31.27 27.16
CA GLN A 765 68.02 -29.86 26.80
C GLN A 765 69.42 -29.54 26.29
N GLY A 766 69.50 -28.94 25.10
CA GLY A 766 70.77 -28.64 24.41
C GLY A 766 71.27 -29.77 23.52
N THR A 767 71.96 -29.42 22.43
CA THR A 767 72.41 -30.39 21.40
C THR A 767 73.45 -31.37 21.95
N ASP A 768 74.36 -30.92 22.81
CA ASP A 768 75.44 -31.75 23.33
C ASP A 768 74.91 -32.86 24.25
N LYS A 769 73.97 -32.52 25.15
CA LYS A 769 73.28 -33.50 26.01
C LYS A 769 72.40 -34.49 25.25
N MET A 770 72.04 -34.20 24.00
CA MET A 770 71.31 -35.14 23.14
C MET A 770 72.24 -36.09 22.40
N LYS A 771 73.50 -35.71 22.20
CA LYS A 771 74.52 -36.56 21.57
C LYS A 771 75.15 -37.53 22.57
N ASP A 772 75.31 -37.10 23.82
CA ASP A 772 75.75 -37.92 24.96
C ASP A 772 74.67 -38.94 25.39
#